data_AF-A0AB33GW64-F1
#
_entry.id   AF-A0AB33GW64-F1
#
_cell.length_a   1.000
_cell.length_b   1.000
_cell.length_c   1.000
_cell.angle_alpha   90.00
_cell.angle_beta   90.00
_cell.angle_gamma   90.00
#
_symmetry.space_group_name_H-M   'P 1'
#
loop_
_entity.id
_entity.type
_entity.pdbx_description
1 polymer ?
#
loop_
_entity_poly.entity_id
_entity_poly.type
_entity_poly.pdbx_seq_one_letter_code
_entity_poly.pdbx_strand_id
1 'polypeptide(L)'
;MSNDITIGNAFHKVGEVAHVNEYCTQDNKPIEDDIKTRIAYIIISNEDIKELIASTDDKQTILNETKNRYSSYLVKAVEQEIKENNKVLTYDKLKGVTEQIVDKKLITLCTVKLYNCKSYGSVLKAKKYHHAYKKVLNDNLKENLDKKSTSFLTFTKNSCQEILKQEESKNLKINKDRQPYIIISMPYVYNIKENSKEKELEEICYEDKIIASYLPEVIVEYGVFFDGTKNNIYNIDFYRNFVEFLKEPAKDIENELNENDEFGKPRLKGRKKGSIQEYILSTDNPEFTNETKKIIINQMNNASKKLRYFDNKSNLSLSDDEILNSKKAKDAKKVFEYLLDVKNSKKDAKEKTISEYIIEKILPDDDKESSFTNGETNVSRLYELYDGDDVKKNVDNLPNTRFKLYESGSGTFNPFIQKDYEDDSVWGLGLGTGESGVIAHCLYSCIKIAEQLRKASITHMDELVLDVFGFSRGSTSARHFICTLLKNTTLLKNTKRDYTVRPKNNKDIFYELFGSNGYVRIGNKTIFNPLRTDIEYINPHNSDYNKVYNPFYKEKELIVDSISFRFVGIYDTVTHYGVIQSNDSDDLNINFFENDNNKKVGHVVHLMADDEFRYNFEAYSIFLDINKHYYKDSTEKRKDGGPRFEEFYVPGAHADVGGGYNEENELVYLGDFIIENKKIPEYLEKNIEKWNNKYNWLKNNELIQKDSKKDIDKLKEKPEKEGFYYYIKNVYNLNQREDIWGNSSNWQYHLHLYMYRPKVSNKYEHVTMKLMYDKAIYKDSKTQSNKKDEFEVVPLGSFNKYTFAEDEILTKTYKALKKHEVLKTQDNETYKKLKDNYLHHSSQFGNFVNKPSNEKKTSFELYGKRVIYSTDGKEFTRS
;
A
#
# COMPACT_ATOMS: atom_id res chain seq x y z
N MET A 1 -6.88 8.46 23.62
CA MET A 1 -7.88 7.53 23.04
C MET A 1 -8.91 7.20 24.11
N SER A 2 -10.07 6.61 23.78
CA SER A 2 -10.96 6.11 24.84
C SER A 2 -10.23 5.15 25.81
N ASN A 3 -9.25 4.41 25.28
CA ASN A 3 -8.41 3.46 25.99
C ASN A 3 -7.59 4.05 27.15
N ASP A 4 -7.40 5.37 27.21
CA ASP A 4 -6.63 6.02 28.28
C ASP A 4 -7.53 6.49 29.44
N ILE A 5 -8.86 6.44 29.26
CA ILE A 5 -9.85 6.97 30.20
C ILE A 5 -10.57 5.80 30.85
N THR A 6 -10.24 5.57 32.12
CA THR A 6 -10.78 4.47 32.91
C THR A 6 -11.10 4.91 34.33
N ILE A 7 -11.97 4.17 35.00
CA ILE A 7 -12.23 4.27 36.44
C ILE A 7 -11.84 2.94 37.06
N GLY A 8 -10.96 2.98 38.07
CA GLY A 8 -10.40 1.78 38.69
C GLY A 8 -9.30 1.13 37.85
N ASN A 9 -9.01 -0.14 38.13
CA ASN A 9 -7.90 -0.87 37.52
C ASN A 9 -8.30 -1.54 36.20
N ALA A 10 -8.61 -0.72 35.17
CA ALA A 10 -8.82 -1.21 33.81
C ALA A 10 -7.61 -0.90 32.92
N PHE A 11 -7.22 -1.87 32.11
CA PHE A 11 -6.05 -1.78 31.24
C PHE A 11 -6.37 -2.32 29.84
N HIS A 12 -5.88 -1.64 28.82
CA HIS A 12 -6.14 -1.99 27.41
C HIS A 12 -4.94 -2.65 26.74
N LYS A 13 -5.23 -3.53 25.80
CA LYS A 13 -4.32 -4.01 24.75
C LYS A 13 -5.08 -4.06 23.41
N VAL A 14 -4.43 -4.48 22.34
CA VAL A 14 -5.05 -4.52 21.00
C VAL A 14 -6.32 -5.36 21.00
N GLY A 15 -7.47 -4.72 20.74
CA GLY A 15 -8.79 -5.35 20.66
C GLY A 15 -9.35 -5.93 21.96
N GLU A 16 -8.69 -5.71 23.10
CA GLU A 16 -9.09 -6.28 24.39
C GLU A 16 -8.89 -5.28 25.55
N VAL A 17 -9.81 -5.28 26.51
CA VAL A 17 -9.67 -4.58 27.80
C VAL A 17 -9.73 -5.59 28.94
N ALA A 18 -8.95 -5.38 29.98
CA ALA A 18 -8.95 -6.17 31.20
C ALA A 18 -9.34 -5.31 32.40
N HIS A 19 -10.35 -5.76 33.14
CA HIS A 19 -10.66 -5.27 34.48
C HIS A 19 -9.95 -6.16 35.51
N VAL A 20 -9.07 -5.55 36.31
CA VAL A 20 -8.28 -6.27 37.32
C VAL A 20 -8.86 -5.97 38.70
N ASN A 21 -9.48 -7.00 39.29
CA ASN A 21 -10.22 -6.86 40.53
C ASN A 21 -9.40 -7.44 41.69
N GLU A 22 -9.44 -6.78 42.85
CA GLU A 22 -8.79 -7.24 44.08
C GLU A 22 -9.83 -7.62 45.13
N TYR A 23 -9.67 -8.82 45.69
CA TYR A 23 -10.56 -9.38 46.68
C TYR A 23 -9.85 -9.50 48.02
N CYS A 24 -10.52 -9.07 49.09
CA CYS A 24 -9.97 -9.10 50.43
C CYS A 24 -11.08 -9.28 51.48
N THR A 25 -10.75 -9.80 52.65
CA THR A 25 -11.66 -9.78 53.81
C THR A 25 -11.86 -8.35 54.32
N GLN A 26 -12.77 -8.16 55.28
CA GLN A 26 -12.95 -6.87 55.98
C GLN A 26 -11.65 -6.39 56.66
N ASP A 27 -10.82 -7.31 57.16
CA ASP A 27 -9.48 -7.03 57.71
C ASP A 27 -8.39 -6.87 56.63
N ASN A 28 -8.78 -6.68 55.38
CA ASN A 28 -7.89 -6.51 54.23
C ASN A 28 -6.95 -7.72 53.97
N LYS A 29 -7.36 -8.94 54.31
CA LYS A 29 -6.58 -10.16 54.04
C LYS A 29 -6.94 -10.79 52.68
N PRO A 30 -5.98 -11.37 51.94
CA PRO A 30 -6.27 -12.08 50.70
C PRO A 30 -7.21 -13.27 50.92
N ILE A 31 -8.20 -13.46 50.04
CA ILE A 31 -9.13 -14.59 50.07
C ILE A 31 -8.70 -15.73 49.15
N GLU A 32 -9.15 -16.95 49.41
CA GLU A 32 -8.85 -18.13 48.60
C GLU A 32 -9.80 -18.30 47.40
N ASP A 33 -9.35 -19.04 46.38
CA ASP A 33 -10.12 -19.30 45.16
C ASP A 33 -11.32 -20.21 45.49
N ASP A 34 -12.53 -19.75 45.18
CA ASP A 34 -13.78 -20.43 45.53
C ASP A 34 -14.89 -19.98 44.56
N ILE A 35 -15.89 -20.84 44.33
CA ILE A 35 -17.06 -20.52 43.50
C ILE A 35 -17.85 -19.29 44.01
N LYS A 36 -17.76 -19.01 45.32
CA LYS A 36 -18.30 -17.83 46.00
C LYS A 36 -17.60 -16.52 45.64
N THR A 37 -16.41 -16.56 45.04
CA THR A 37 -15.70 -15.36 44.59
C THR A 37 -16.16 -14.97 43.19
N ARG A 38 -16.82 -13.81 43.08
CA ARG A 38 -17.64 -13.49 41.92
C ARG A 38 -17.45 -12.07 41.43
N ILE A 39 -17.87 -11.87 40.18
CA ILE A 39 -17.93 -10.57 39.54
C ILE A 39 -19.29 -10.38 38.87
N ALA A 40 -19.86 -9.21 39.06
CA ALA A 40 -21.03 -8.74 38.33
C ALA A 40 -20.56 -7.77 37.25
N TYR A 41 -21.06 -7.89 36.02
CA TYR A 41 -20.75 -6.91 34.98
C TYR A 41 -21.93 -6.65 34.05
N ILE A 42 -21.94 -5.45 33.47
CA ILE A 42 -22.97 -4.92 32.59
C ILE A 42 -22.33 -4.26 31.38
N ILE A 43 -22.94 -4.48 30.20
CA ILE A 43 -22.53 -3.84 28.95
C ILE A 43 -23.46 -2.67 28.66
N ILE A 44 -22.89 -1.48 28.52
CA ILE A 44 -23.60 -0.25 28.17
C ILE A 44 -23.31 0.07 26.71
N SER A 45 -24.38 0.19 25.92
CA SER A 45 -24.29 0.55 24.51
C SER A 45 -24.26 2.06 24.31
N ASN A 46 -23.83 2.49 23.12
CA ASN A 46 -23.94 3.87 22.66
C ASN A 46 -25.38 4.41 22.76
N GLU A 47 -26.38 3.59 22.44
CA GLU A 47 -27.79 3.98 22.51
C GLU A 47 -28.30 4.11 23.96
N ASP A 48 -27.79 3.30 24.90
CA ASP A 48 -28.19 3.38 26.32
C ASP A 48 -27.89 4.76 26.94
N ILE A 49 -26.87 5.44 26.41
CA ILE A 49 -26.40 6.75 26.88
C ILE A 49 -26.38 7.80 25.76
N LYS A 50 -27.23 7.64 24.73
CA LYS A 50 -27.25 8.51 23.55
C LYS A 50 -27.42 10.00 23.90
N GLU A 51 -28.31 10.30 24.84
CA GLU A 51 -28.56 11.67 25.31
C GLU A 51 -27.32 12.27 25.98
N LEU A 52 -26.57 11.46 26.71
CA LEU A 52 -25.33 11.88 27.37
C LEU A 52 -24.20 12.12 26.36
N ILE A 53 -24.06 11.23 25.38
CA ILE A 53 -23.10 11.41 24.28
C ILE A 53 -23.45 12.65 23.44
N ALA A 54 -24.74 12.99 23.32
CA ALA A 54 -25.18 14.18 22.60
C ALA A 54 -24.98 15.48 23.40
N SER A 55 -24.89 15.43 24.73
CA SER A 55 -24.80 16.61 25.59
C SER A 55 -23.37 17.06 25.87
N THR A 56 -22.39 16.15 25.84
CA THR A 56 -20.98 16.45 26.10
C THR A 56 -20.06 15.51 25.33
N ASP A 57 -18.91 16.03 24.90
CA ASP A 57 -17.83 15.26 24.28
C ASP A 57 -16.72 14.86 25.27
N ASP A 58 -16.83 15.30 26.54
CA ASP A 58 -15.85 14.95 27.57
C ASP A 58 -16.01 13.49 27.99
N LYS A 59 -15.15 12.62 27.44
CA LYS A 59 -15.11 11.19 27.73
C LYS A 59 -14.96 10.88 29.23
N GLN A 60 -14.30 11.71 30.03
CA GLN A 60 -14.21 11.45 31.47
C GLN A 60 -15.56 11.67 32.17
N THR A 61 -16.25 12.76 31.82
CA THR A 61 -17.61 13.04 32.30
C THR A 61 -18.58 11.95 31.89
N ILE A 62 -18.58 11.53 30.62
CA ILE A 62 -19.44 10.45 30.12
C ILE A 62 -19.21 9.17 30.93
N LEU A 63 -17.95 8.78 31.15
CA LEU A 63 -17.62 7.56 31.88
C LEU A 63 -18.04 7.62 33.36
N ASN A 64 -17.84 8.77 34.02
CA ASN A 64 -18.24 8.99 35.41
C ASN A 64 -19.77 8.93 35.58
N GLU A 65 -20.52 9.65 34.75
CA GLU A 65 -21.98 9.65 34.82
C GLU A 65 -22.57 8.27 34.49
N THR A 66 -22.00 7.58 33.50
CA THR A 66 -22.40 6.22 33.15
C THR A 66 -22.15 5.26 34.32
N LYS A 67 -20.96 5.32 34.95
CA LYS A 67 -20.68 4.52 36.16
C LYS A 67 -21.72 4.80 37.25
N ASN A 68 -21.96 6.07 37.57
CA ASN A 68 -22.88 6.46 38.64
C ASN A 68 -24.30 5.96 38.36
N ARG A 69 -24.77 6.07 37.13
CA ARG A 69 -26.11 5.63 36.71
C ARG A 69 -26.32 4.12 36.82
N TYR A 70 -25.32 3.32 36.46
CA TYR A 70 -25.46 1.87 36.33
C TYR A 70 -24.84 1.06 37.48
N SER A 71 -24.12 1.68 38.42
CA SER A 71 -23.53 0.98 39.58
C SER A 71 -24.59 0.25 40.42
N SER A 72 -25.74 0.89 40.67
CA SER A 72 -26.84 0.28 41.44
C SER A 72 -27.47 -0.93 40.75
N TYR A 73 -27.31 -1.08 39.44
CA TYR A 73 -27.85 -2.24 38.71
C TYR A 73 -27.07 -3.50 39.05
N LEU A 74 -25.75 -3.37 39.28
CA LEU A 74 -24.90 -4.49 39.68
C LEU A 74 -25.29 -5.00 41.07
N VAL A 75 -25.52 -4.09 42.03
CA VAL A 75 -25.97 -4.45 43.39
C VAL A 75 -27.34 -5.13 43.36
N LYS A 76 -28.33 -4.52 42.67
CA LYS A 76 -29.67 -5.11 42.52
C LYS A 76 -29.63 -6.51 41.90
N ALA A 77 -28.75 -6.75 40.93
CA ALA A 77 -28.61 -8.05 40.29
C ALA A 77 -28.08 -9.12 41.27
N VAL A 78 -27.11 -8.76 42.12
CA VAL A 78 -26.60 -9.65 43.18
C VAL A 78 -27.72 -9.95 44.19
N GLU A 79 -28.48 -8.94 44.63
CA GLU A 79 -29.63 -9.13 45.53
C GLU A 79 -30.72 -10.04 44.93
N GLN A 80 -30.97 -9.93 43.61
CA GLN A 80 -31.91 -10.78 42.89
C GLN A 80 -31.45 -12.24 42.81
N GLU A 81 -30.15 -12.48 42.61
CA GLU A 81 -29.58 -13.84 42.60
C GLU A 81 -29.79 -14.56 43.94
N ILE A 82 -29.72 -13.82 45.05
CA ILE A 82 -29.89 -14.38 46.40
C ILE A 82 -31.35 -14.73 46.71
N LYS A 83 -32.30 -13.96 46.18
CA LYS A 83 -33.73 -14.02 46.52
C LYS A 83 -34.61 -14.62 45.41
N GLU A 84 -34.02 -15.31 44.44
CA GLU A 84 -34.73 -15.80 43.27
C GLU A 84 -35.94 -16.69 43.65
N ASN A 85 -37.15 -16.27 43.25
CA ASN A 85 -38.43 -16.94 43.55
C ASN A 85 -38.74 -17.15 45.05
N ASN A 86 -38.41 -16.19 45.91
CA ASN A 86 -38.59 -16.27 47.37
C ASN A 86 -37.83 -17.43 48.04
N LYS A 87 -36.82 -17.99 47.38
CA LYS A 87 -35.93 -19.01 47.95
C LYS A 87 -34.55 -18.42 48.17
N VAL A 88 -33.99 -18.64 49.36
CA VAL A 88 -32.63 -18.20 49.69
C VAL A 88 -31.62 -19.06 48.93
N LEU A 89 -30.67 -18.42 48.27
CA LEU A 89 -29.57 -19.09 47.58
C LEU A 89 -28.67 -19.81 48.59
N THR A 90 -28.39 -21.09 48.33
CA THR A 90 -27.48 -21.89 49.15
C THR A 90 -26.23 -22.24 48.35
N TYR A 91 -25.12 -22.51 49.04
CA TYR A 91 -23.84 -22.87 48.42
C TYR A 91 -23.97 -23.99 47.37
N ASP A 92 -24.73 -25.04 47.70
CA ASP A 92 -24.88 -26.22 46.82
C ASP A 92 -25.73 -25.92 45.55
N LYS A 93 -26.42 -24.78 45.49
CA LYS A 93 -27.20 -24.31 44.32
C LYS A 93 -26.50 -23.21 43.53
N LEU A 94 -25.35 -22.71 44.01
CA LEU A 94 -24.61 -21.65 43.34
C LEU A 94 -24.05 -22.16 42.00
N LYS A 95 -24.37 -21.46 40.92
CA LYS A 95 -23.88 -21.78 39.57
C LYS A 95 -22.69 -20.89 39.23
N GLY A 96 -21.81 -21.39 38.35
CA GLY A 96 -20.63 -20.64 37.93
C GLY A 96 -20.93 -19.39 37.09
N VAL A 97 -22.06 -19.37 36.37
CA VAL A 97 -22.56 -18.19 35.65
C VAL A 97 -24.08 -18.12 35.80
N THR A 98 -24.58 -16.94 36.08
CA THR A 98 -26.00 -16.60 36.17
C THR A 98 -26.24 -15.24 35.51
N GLU A 99 -27.49 -14.99 35.14
CA GLU A 99 -27.89 -13.79 34.41
C GLU A 99 -29.12 -13.21 35.07
N GLN A 100 -29.12 -11.90 35.32
CA GLN A 100 -30.24 -11.19 35.93
C GLN A 100 -30.65 -10.02 35.04
N ILE A 101 -31.95 -9.74 34.99
CA ILE A 101 -32.49 -8.59 34.26
C ILE A 101 -32.88 -7.52 35.26
N VAL A 102 -32.17 -6.40 35.26
CA VAL A 102 -32.47 -5.23 36.10
C VAL A 102 -32.85 -4.08 35.19
N ASP A 103 -34.08 -3.58 35.32
CA ASP A 103 -34.60 -2.45 34.55
C ASP A 103 -34.30 -2.55 33.03
N LYS A 104 -34.59 -3.74 32.46
CA LYS A 104 -34.37 -4.14 31.05
C LYS A 104 -32.90 -4.27 30.60
N LYS A 105 -31.94 -4.18 31.52
CA LYS A 105 -30.53 -4.47 31.23
C LYS A 105 -30.17 -5.87 31.70
N LEU A 106 -29.36 -6.55 30.90
CA LEU A 106 -28.80 -7.86 31.23
C LEU A 106 -27.51 -7.68 32.03
N ILE A 107 -27.48 -8.21 33.24
CA ILE A 107 -26.29 -8.24 34.10
C ILE A 107 -25.83 -9.70 34.15
N THR A 108 -24.57 -9.92 33.83
CA THR A 108 -23.95 -11.24 33.98
C THR A 108 -23.22 -11.28 35.31
N LEU A 109 -23.51 -12.33 36.07
CA LEU A 109 -22.86 -12.63 37.31
C LEU A 109 -22.05 -13.91 37.08
N CYS A 110 -20.76 -13.93 37.41
CA CYS A 110 -19.95 -15.13 37.22
C CYS A 110 -18.88 -15.33 38.29
N THR A 111 -18.53 -16.59 38.51
CA THR A 111 -17.36 -17.00 39.28
C THR A 111 -16.08 -16.62 38.55
N VAL A 112 -15.09 -16.14 39.30
CA VAL A 112 -13.77 -15.80 38.77
C VAL A 112 -12.69 -16.66 39.40
N LYS A 113 -11.61 -16.89 38.65
CA LYS A 113 -10.39 -17.49 39.20
C LYS A 113 -9.52 -16.43 39.85
N LEU A 114 -9.05 -16.71 41.05
CA LEU A 114 -8.09 -15.88 41.76
C LEU A 114 -6.65 -16.30 41.45
N TYR A 115 -5.80 -15.31 41.22
CA TYR A 115 -4.37 -15.47 41.09
C TYR A 115 -3.69 -14.93 42.34
N ASN A 116 -2.90 -15.78 43.02
CA ASN A 116 -1.98 -15.36 44.06
C ASN A 116 -0.80 -14.65 43.39
N CYS A 117 -0.92 -13.34 43.18
CA CYS A 117 0.12 -12.53 42.54
C CYS A 117 0.80 -11.61 43.57
N LYS A 118 2.07 -11.28 43.28
CA LYS A 118 2.86 -10.35 44.11
C LYS A 118 2.60 -8.88 43.75
N SER A 119 2.14 -8.59 42.53
CA SER A 119 1.82 -7.23 42.07
C SER A 119 0.94 -7.23 40.81
N TYR A 120 0.21 -6.13 40.57
CA TYR A 120 -0.53 -5.91 39.31
C TYR A 120 0.41 -6.00 38.10
N GLY A 121 1.61 -5.42 38.24
CA GLY A 121 2.60 -5.42 37.17
C GLY A 121 3.07 -6.81 36.75
N SER A 122 3.19 -7.74 37.69
CA SER A 122 3.55 -9.14 37.40
C SER A 122 2.51 -9.82 36.51
N VAL A 123 1.22 -9.54 36.75
CA VAL A 123 0.15 -10.18 35.97
C VAL A 123 -0.03 -9.52 34.61
N LEU A 124 0.07 -8.19 34.50
CA LEU A 124 0.04 -7.50 33.21
C LEU A 124 1.15 -8.00 32.28
N LYS A 125 2.37 -8.22 32.80
CA LYS A 125 3.46 -8.87 32.03
C LYS A 125 3.07 -10.26 31.55
N ALA A 126 2.59 -11.13 32.46
CA ALA A 126 2.22 -12.50 32.12
C ALA A 126 1.11 -12.57 31.06
N LYS A 127 0.16 -11.62 31.10
CA LYS A 127 -0.96 -11.50 30.15
C LYS A 127 -0.62 -10.68 28.90
N LYS A 128 0.65 -10.27 28.73
CA LYS A 128 1.18 -9.50 27.58
C LYS A 128 0.62 -8.08 27.43
N TYR A 129 0.17 -7.46 28.52
CA TYR A 129 -0.21 -6.05 28.61
C TYR A 129 1.02 -5.15 28.82
N HIS A 130 2.04 -5.26 27.94
CA HIS A 130 3.33 -4.59 28.15
C HIS A 130 3.23 -3.06 28.13
N HIS A 131 2.41 -2.49 27.23
CA HIS A 131 2.19 -1.05 27.18
C HIS A 131 1.56 -0.54 28.48
N ALA A 132 0.46 -1.18 28.92
CA ALA A 132 -0.19 -0.84 30.17
C ALA A 132 0.80 -0.93 31.35
N TYR A 133 1.61 -2.00 31.41
CA TYR A 133 2.65 -2.13 32.43
C TYR A 133 3.72 -1.01 32.36
N LYS A 134 4.22 -0.68 31.18
CA LYS A 134 5.34 0.28 31.01
C LYS A 134 4.91 1.73 31.14
N LYS A 135 3.70 2.09 30.67
CA LYS A 135 3.27 3.47 30.43
C LYS A 135 2.07 3.93 31.27
N VAL A 136 1.19 3.01 31.67
CA VAL A 136 -0.10 3.36 32.32
C VAL A 136 -0.10 2.99 33.80
N LEU A 137 0.44 1.83 34.16
CA LEU A 137 0.46 1.35 35.53
C LEU A 137 1.37 2.23 36.39
N ASN A 138 0.79 2.79 37.47
CA ASN A 138 1.52 3.56 38.47
C ASN A 138 2.64 2.72 39.11
N ASP A 139 3.76 3.36 39.44
CA ASP A 139 4.96 2.66 39.94
C ASP A 139 4.73 1.95 41.27
N ASN A 140 3.90 2.51 42.16
CA ASN A 140 3.49 1.87 43.42
C ASN A 140 2.74 0.55 43.22
N LEU A 141 2.05 0.36 42.08
CA LEU A 141 1.35 -0.88 41.74
C LEU A 141 2.28 -1.92 41.05
N LYS A 142 3.53 -1.55 40.78
CA LYS A 142 4.58 -2.45 40.24
C LYS A 142 5.35 -3.18 41.35
N GLU A 143 5.37 -2.63 42.57
CA GLU A 143 6.08 -3.19 43.71
C GLU A 143 5.48 -4.53 44.17
N ASN A 144 6.36 -5.47 44.54
CA ASN A 144 5.95 -6.79 45.02
C ASN A 144 5.53 -6.70 46.49
N LEU A 145 4.27 -7.01 46.78
CA LEU A 145 3.70 -7.18 48.12
C LEU A 145 3.67 -8.66 48.52
N ASP A 146 3.48 -8.93 49.82
CA ASP A 146 3.55 -10.29 50.39
C ASP A 146 2.55 -11.27 49.75
N LYS A 147 1.29 -10.85 49.51
CA LYS A 147 0.26 -11.62 48.76
C LYS A 147 -0.99 -10.77 48.44
N LYS A 148 -1.52 -10.86 47.21
CA LYS A 148 -2.85 -10.32 46.81
C LYS A 148 -3.70 -11.38 46.11
N SER A 149 -5.02 -11.31 46.32
CA SER A 149 -6.01 -12.14 45.62
C SER A 149 -6.67 -11.34 44.51
N THR A 150 -6.19 -11.52 43.27
CA THR A 150 -6.66 -10.75 42.12
C THR A 150 -7.33 -11.62 41.07
N SER A 151 -8.39 -11.13 40.44
CA SER A 151 -8.97 -11.74 39.25
C SER A 151 -8.80 -10.86 38.01
N PHE A 152 -8.88 -11.50 36.84
CA PHE A 152 -8.75 -10.85 35.54
C PHE A 152 -10.01 -11.14 34.71
N LEU A 153 -10.78 -10.10 34.44
CA LEU A 153 -11.93 -10.19 33.54
C LEU A 153 -11.62 -9.45 32.25
N THR A 154 -11.54 -10.20 31.15
CA THR A 154 -11.14 -9.70 29.84
C THR A 154 -12.33 -9.60 28.90
N PHE A 155 -12.37 -8.53 28.11
CA PHE A 155 -13.47 -8.25 27.20
C PHE A 155 -12.96 -7.79 25.85
N THR A 156 -13.69 -8.19 24.81
CA THR A 156 -13.50 -7.74 23.43
C THR A 156 -14.79 -7.10 22.94
N LYS A 157 -14.73 -6.24 21.92
CA LYS A 157 -15.94 -5.65 21.33
C LYS A 157 -16.91 -6.73 20.84
N ASN A 158 -16.39 -7.81 20.24
CA ASN A 158 -17.17 -8.97 19.81
C ASN A 158 -17.87 -9.69 20.98
N SER A 159 -17.16 -10.01 22.07
CA SER A 159 -17.79 -10.68 23.22
C SER A 159 -18.88 -9.82 23.85
N CYS A 160 -18.71 -8.50 23.88
CA CYS A 160 -19.71 -7.57 24.39
C CYS A 160 -20.91 -7.41 23.44
N GLN A 161 -20.68 -7.45 22.13
CA GLN A 161 -21.76 -7.43 21.14
C GLN A 161 -22.67 -8.65 21.25
N GLU A 162 -22.11 -9.84 21.49
CA GLU A 162 -22.92 -11.05 21.70
C GLU A 162 -23.83 -10.94 22.94
N ILE A 163 -23.33 -10.33 24.03
CA ILE A 163 -24.14 -10.06 25.21
C ILE A 163 -25.28 -9.06 24.91
N LEU A 164 -25.00 -8.01 24.13
CA LEU A 164 -26.06 -7.08 23.71
C LEU A 164 -27.11 -7.76 22.83
N LYS A 165 -26.71 -8.64 21.90
CA LYS A 165 -27.65 -9.43 21.09
C LYS A 165 -28.53 -10.34 21.97
N GLN A 166 -27.94 -10.97 22.98
CA GLN A 166 -28.68 -11.77 23.96
C GLN A 166 -29.68 -10.90 24.74
N GLU A 167 -29.26 -9.72 25.23
CA GLU A 167 -30.16 -8.76 25.88
C GLU A 167 -31.33 -8.36 24.96
N GLU A 168 -31.08 -8.08 23.69
CA GLU A 168 -32.11 -7.73 22.71
C GLU A 168 -33.09 -8.88 22.45
N SER A 169 -32.58 -10.11 22.29
CA SER A 169 -33.43 -11.29 22.13
C SER A 169 -34.40 -11.49 23.30
N LYS A 170 -33.94 -11.18 24.53
CA LYS A 170 -34.77 -11.27 25.74
C LYS A 170 -35.76 -10.12 25.88
N ASN A 171 -35.43 -8.95 25.32
CA ASN A 171 -36.27 -7.75 25.31
C ASN A 171 -37.19 -7.63 24.08
N LEU A 172 -37.16 -8.60 23.16
CA LEU A 172 -37.98 -8.67 21.92
C LEU A 172 -37.84 -7.46 20.97
N LYS A 173 -36.79 -6.66 21.10
CA LYS A 173 -36.47 -5.54 20.19
C LYS A 173 -35.02 -5.63 19.76
N ILE A 174 -34.79 -5.89 18.48
CA ILE A 174 -33.46 -5.90 17.86
C ILE A 174 -33.20 -4.50 17.32
N ASN A 175 -32.15 -3.84 17.79
CA ASN A 175 -31.70 -2.55 17.24
C ASN A 175 -30.30 -2.72 16.65
N LYS A 176 -30.20 -2.73 15.32
CA LYS A 176 -28.93 -2.99 14.62
C LYS A 176 -27.85 -1.93 14.85
N ASP A 177 -28.22 -0.73 15.26
CA ASP A 177 -27.28 0.38 15.47
C ASP A 177 -26.68 0.41 16.91
N ARG A 178 -27.07 -0.57 17.73
CA ARG A 178 -26.65 -0.68 19.13
C ARG A 178 -25.28 -1.35 19.24
N GLN A 179 -24.27 -0.53 19.55
CA GLN A 179 -22.88 -0.96 19.69
C GLN A 179 -22.44 -0.90 21.15
N PRO A 180 -21.68 -1.88 21.65
CA PRO A 180 -21.18 -1.85 23.00
C PRO A 180 -20.14 -0.73 23.12
N TYR A 181 -20.20 0.02 24.21
CA TYR A 181 -19.48 1.29 24.33
C TYR A 181 -18.71 1.38 25.64
N ILE A 182 -19.39 1.15 26.76
CA ILE A 182 -18.79 1.14 28.10
C ILE A 182 -19.09 -0.20 28.77
N ILE A 183 -18.12 -0.68 29.54
CA ILE A 183 -18.30 -1.83 30.42
C ILE A 183 -18.06 -1.45 31.86
N ILE A 184 -18.92 -1.95 32.75
CA ILE A 184 -18.83 -1.72 34.19
C ILE A 184 -18.83 -3.08 34.87
N SER A 185 -17.93 -3.26 35.84
CA SER A 185 -17.87 -4.47 36.66
C SER A 185 -17.69 -4.16 38.14
N MET A 186 -18.24 -5.02 38.99
CA MET A 186 -18.16 -4.96 40.43
C MET A 186 -17.75 -6.33 40.99
N PRO A 187 -16.64 -6.42 41.73
CA PRO A 187 -16.34 -7.64 42.46
C PRO A 187 -17.28 -7.80 43.66
N TYR A 188 -17.62 -9.04 44.00
CA TYR A 188 -18.36 -9.38 45.20
C TYR A 188 -18.01 -10.80 45.67
N VAL A 189 -18.30 -11.11 46.92
CA VAL A 189 -18.11 -12.46 47.47
C VAL A 189 -19.36 -12.93 48.19
N TYR A 190 -19.63 -14.23 48.12
CA TYR A 190 -20.58 -14.88 49.00
C TYR A 190 -19.88 -15.44 50.23
N ASN A 191 -20.52 -15.28 51.40
CA ASN A 191 -20.18 -15.97 52.63
C ASN A 191 -21.32 -16.92 53.00
N ILE A 192 -21.00 -17.96 53.77
CA ILE A 192 -22.03 -18.80 54.35
C ILE A 192 -22.49 -18.09 55.63
N LYS A 193 -23.79 -17.82 55.72
CA LYS A 193 -24.39 -17.14 56.86
C LYS A 193 -24.11 -17.90 58.15
N GLU A 194 -23.71 -17.18 59.18
CA GLU A 194 -23.36 -17.76 60.48
C GLU A 194 -24.55 -18.58 61.04
N ASN A 195 -24.27 -19.81 61.47
CA ASN A 195 -25.26 -20.78 61.98
C ASN A 195 -26.29 -21.33 60.96
N SER A 196 -26.10 -21.15 59.65
CA SER A 196 -26.98 -21.74 58.64
C SER A 196 -26.74 -23.25 58.45
N LYS A 197 -27.76 -24.07 58.73
CA LYS A 197 -27.72 -25.54 58.48
C LYS A 197 -27.78 -25.90 57.00
N GLU A 198 -28.36 -25.03 56.17
CA GLU A 198 -28.54 -25.24 54.73
C GLU A 198 -27.46 -24.55 53.88
N LYS A 199 -26.43 -23.99 54.52
CA LYS A 199 -25.37 -23.19 53.86
C LYS A 199 -25.95 -22.02 53.04
N GLU A 200 -26.90 -21.30 53.62
CA GLU A 200 -27.44 -20.06 53.04
C GLU A 200 -26.31 -19.05 52.81
N LEU A 201 -26.37 -18.35 51.68
CA LEU A 201 -25.36 -17.37 51.31
C LEU A 201 -25.80 -15.95 51.67
N GLU A 202 -24.84 -15.14 52.11
CA GLU A 202 -24.94 -13.69 52.24
C GLU A 202 -23.82 -13.04 51.42
N GLU A 203 -24.06 -11.85 50.88
CA GLU A 203 -23.17 -11.16 49.97
C GLU A 203 -22.36 -10.06 50.65
N ILE A 204 -21.16 -9.84 50.13
CA ILE A 204 -20.38 -8.62 50.36
C ILE A 204 -20.03 -8.04 48.99
N CYS A 205 -20.66 -6.93 48.64
CA CYS A 205 -20.39 -6.15 47.44
C CYS A 205 -19.29 -5.12 47.71
N TYR A 206 -18.27 -5.07 46.85
CA TYR A 206 -17.22 -4.05 46.93
C TYR A 206 -17.55 -2.87 46.01
N GLU A 207 -18.53 -2.07 46.38
CA GLU A 207 -19.02 -0.92 45.59
C GLU A 207 -17.93 0.15 45.35
N ASP A 208 -17.01 0.30 46.30
CA ASP A 208 -15.84 1.17 46.20
C ASP A 208 -14.84 0.69 45.13
N LYS A 209 -14.90 -0.59 44.74
CA LYS A 209 -14.04 -1.23 43.75
C LYS A 209 -14.69 -1.39 42.37
N ILE A 210 -15.79 -0.68 42.10
CA ILE A 210 -16.41 -0.68 40.76
C ILE A 210 -15.45 -0.11 39.72
N ILE A 211 -15.20 -0.91 38.69
CA ILE A 211 -14.35 -0.59 37.55
C ILE A 211 -15.24 -0.25 36.36
N ALA A 212 -14.94 0.84 35.67
CA ALA A 212 -15.60 1.20 34.42
C ALA A 212 -14.55 1.57 33.37
N SER A 213 -14.75 1.12 32.14
CA SER A 213 -13.89 1.50 31.03
C SER A 213 -14.66 1.53 29.71
N TYR A 214 -14.14 2.30 28.76
CA TYR A 214 -14.54 2.16 27.38
C TYR A 214 -14.02 0.85 26.79
N LEU A 215 -14.78 0.30 25.85
CA LEU A 215 -14.24 -0.78 25.01
C LEU A 215 -13.08 -0.29 24.14
N PRO A 216 -12.13 -1.18 23.82
CA PRO A 216 -10.95 -0.82 23.06
C PRO A 216 -11.35 -0.32 21.67
N GLU A 217 -10.97 0.91 21.34
CA GLU A 217 -11.03 1.42 19.96
C GLU A 217 -10.10 0.57 19.08
N VAL A 218 -10.64 0.01 18.00
CA VAL A 218 -9.91 -0.75 16.98
C VAL A 218 -9.63 0.18 15.80
N ILE A 219 -8.39 0.65 15.73
CA ILE A 219 -7.88 1.48 14.63
C ILE A 219 -6.98 0.60 13.75
N VAL A 220 -7.26 0.61 12.45
CA VAL A 220 -6.43 -0.07 11.46
C VAL A 220 -5.82 0.97 10.53
N GLU A 221 -4.49 0.92 10.37
CA GLU A 221 -3.78 1.76 9.40
C GLU A 221 -3.46 0.93 8.15
N TYR A 222 -3.70 1.51 6.98
CA TYR A 222 -3.66 0.76 5.73
C TYR A 222 -3.02 1.61 4.63
N GLY A 223 -1.84 1.19 4.17
CA GLY A 223 -1.15 1.83 3.05
C GLY A 223 -1.63 1.28 1.72
N VAL A 224 -2.14 2.13 0.83
CA VAL A 224 -2.60 1.74 -0.52
C VAL A 224 -1.72 2.41 -1.57
N PHE A 225 -1.05 1.63 -2.39
CA PHE A 225 -0.02 2.10 -3.32
C PHE A 225 -0.44 1.80 -4.76
N PHE A 226 -0.94 2.81 -5.46
CA PHE A 226 -1.34 2.72 -6.87
C PHE A 226 -0.18 3.07 -7.79
N ASP A 227 0.47 2.05 -8.35
CA ASP A 227 1.51 2.26 -9.36
C ASP A 227 0.87 2.26 -10.75
N GLY A 228 0.74 3.41 -11.39
CA GLY A 228 0.12 3.52 -12.71
C GLY A 228 0.99 3.07 -13.87
N THR A 229 2.23 2.64 -13.61
CA THR A 229 3.22 2.36 -14.64
C THR A 229 3.20 0.90 -15.06
N LYS A 230 3.90 0.60 -16.16
CA LYS A 230 4.19 -0.79 -16.50
C LYS A 230 5.26 -1.41 -15.58
N ASN A 231 6.02 -0.59 -14.86
CA ASN A 231 7.21 -0.96 -14.08
C ASN A 231 6.84 -1.49 -12.70
N ASN A 232 5.95 -2.48 -12.67
CA ASN A 232 5.43 -2.97 -11.42
C ASN A 232 6.51 -3.77 -10.65
N ILE A 233 6.40 -3.78 -9.31
CA ILE A 233 7.36 -4.47 -8.43
C ILE A 233 7.52 -5.96 -8.77
N TYR A 234 6.46 -6.64 -9.20
CA TYR A 234 6.48 -8.07 -9.49
C TYR A 234 7.30 -8.41 -10.74
N ASN A 235 7.21 -7.58 -11.79
CA ASN A 235 7.99 -7.75 -13.02
C ASN A 235 9.48 -7.53 -12.74
N ILE A 236 9.80 -6.43 -12.06
CA ILE A 236 11.18 -6.05 -11.71
C ILE A 236 11.79 -7.11 -10.77
N ASP A 237 11.07 -7.51 -9.73
CA ASP A 237 11.52 -8.54 -8.79
C ASP A 237 11.72 -9.89 -9.47
N PHE A 238 10.81 -10.31 -10.35
CA PHE A 238 10.97 -11.57 -11.07
C PHE A 238 12.28 -11.57 -11.85
N TYR A 239 12.52 -10.53 -12.67
CA TYR A 239 13.74 -10.41 -13.46
C TYR A 239 14.99 -10.39 -12.58
N ARG A 240 15.07 -9.48 -11.60
CA ARG A 240 16.25 -9.31 -10.74
C ARG A 240 16.52 -10.55 -9.89
N ASN A 241 15.49 -11.15 -9.33
CA ASN A 241 15.65 -12.37 -8.51
C ASN A 241 16.08 -13.54 -9.38
N PHE A 242 15.65 -13.62 -10.64
CA PHE A 242 16.08 -14.67 -11.57
C PHE A 242 17.54 -14.49 -11.99
N VAL A 243 17.97 -13.25 -12.26
CA VAL A 243 19.38 -12.92 -12.52
C VAL A 243 20.26 -13.35 -11.34
N GLU A 244 19.87 -12.99 -10.11
CA GLU A 244 20.56 -13.37 -8.87
C GLU A 244 20.59 -14.89 -8.67
N PHE A 245 19.46 -15.56 -8.91
CA PHE A 245 19.35 -17.01 -8.81
C PHE A 245 20.29 -17.72 -9.80
N LEU A 246 20.37 -17.29 -11.06
CA LEU A 246 21.17 -17.97 -12.09
C LEU A 246 22.67 -17.66 -11.96
N LYS A 247 23.03 -16.56 -11.29
CA LYS A 247 24.42 -16.12 -11.11
C LYS A 247 25.25 -17.03 -10.23
N GLU A 248 24.72 -17.52 -9.10
CA GLU A 248 25.42 -18.49 -8.24
C GLU A 248 25.76 -19.80 -9.00
N PRO A 249 24.79 -20.55 -9.55
CA PRO A 249 25.08 -21.83 -10.19
C PRO A 249 25.97 -21.70 -11.44
N ALA A 250 25.86 -20.61 -12.20
CA ALA A 250 26.74 -20.36 -13.34
C ALA A 250 28.19 -20.12 -12.90
N LYS A 251 28.39 -19.33 -11.84
CA LYS A 251 29.74 -19.08 -11.28
C LYS A 251 30.36 -20.32 -10.67
N ASP A 252 29.57 -21.16 -10.00
CA ASP A 252 30.06 -22.43 -9.45
C ASP A 252 30.66 -23.31 -10.56
N ILE A 253 29.96 -23.42 -11.69
CA ILE A 253 30.44 -24.18 -12.85
C ILE A 253 31.69 -23.55 -13.47
N GLU A 254 31.67 -22.23 -13.68
CA GLU A 254 32.79 -21.50 -14.30
C GLU A 254 34.08 -21.54 -13.45
N ASN A 255 33.97 -21.38 -12.12
CA ASN A 255 35.12 -21.46 -11.21
C ASN A 255 35.78 -22.84 -11.24
N GLU A 256 34.97 -23.90 -11.23
CA GLU A 256 35.47 -25.28 -11.25
C GLU A 256 36.20 -25.64 -12.54
N LEU A 257 35.79 -25.06 -13.68
CA LEU A 257 36.51 -25.20 -14.94
C LEU A 257 37.89 -24.50 -14.91
N ASN A 258 38.01 -23.42 -14.14
CA ASN A 258 39.23 -22.63 -14.03
C ASN A 258 40.22 -23.16 -12.97
N GLU A 259 39.76 -23.97 -12.01
CA GLU A 259 40.58 -24.51 -10.90
C GLU A 259 41.11 -25.95 -11.12
N ASN A 260 41.11 -26.44 -12.36
CA ASN A 260 41.56 -27.81 -12.67
C ASN A 260 43.01 -28.08 -12.16
N ASP A 261 43.20 -29.24 -11.53
CA ASP A 261 44.53 -29.74 -11.16
C ASP A 261 45.29 -30.31 -12.37
N GLU A 262 46.57 -30.64 -12.20
CA GLU A 262 47.49 -31.16 -13.24
C GLU A 262 46.99 -32.44 -13.97
N PHE A 263 45.85 -33.01 -13.59
CA PHE A 263 45.23 -34.17 -14.23
C PHE A 263 43.85 -33.89 -14.85
N GLY A 264 43.42 -32.63 -14.92
CA GLY A 264 42.26 -32.20 -15.70
C GLY A 264 40.90 -32.64 -15.15
N LYS A 265 40.80 -32.94 -13.84
CA LYS A 265 39.52 -33.25 -13.17
C LYS A 265 39.11 -32.12 -12.21
N PRO A 266 37.82 -31.72 -12.18
CA PRO A 266 37.33 -30.69 -11.25
C PRO A 266 37.51 -31.10 -9.78
N ARG A 267 37.96 -30.18 -8.91
CA ARG A 267 38.13 -30.41 -7.47
C ARG A 267 36.77 -30.42 -6.75
N LEU A 268 36.29 -31.60 -6.35
CA LEU A 268 34.98 -31.83 -5.68
C LEU A 268 34.84 -31.27 -4.23
N LYS A 269 35.63 -30.30 -3.75
CA LYS A 269 35.61 -29.88 -2.33
C LYS A 269 34.61 -28.74 -2.06
N GLY A 270 33.49 -29.06 -1.40
CA GLY A 270 32.58 -28.06 -0.78
C GLY A 270 31.17 -27.97 -1.38
N ARG A 271 30.79 -28.85 -2.30
CA ARG A 271 29.49 -28.79 -3.00
C ARG A 271 28.29 -29.05 -2.07
N LYS A 272 27.17 -28.36 -2.32
CA LYS A 272 25.85 -28.77 -1.82
C LYS A 272 25.45 -30.05 -2.56
N LYS A 273 25.57 -31.19 -1.87
CA LYS A 273 25.20 -32.51 -2.38
C LYS A 273 23.75 -32.51 -2.90
N GLY A 274 23.55 -32.96 -4.14
CA GLY A 274 22.23 -33.04 -4.79
C GLY A 274 21.81 -31.78 -5.55
N SER A 275 22.76 -30.90 -5.92
CA SER A 275 22.50 -29.71 -6.74
C SER A 275 22.64 -30.00 -8.25
N ILE A 276 22.03 -29.15 -9.08
CA ILE A 276 22.14 -29.31 -10.54
C ILE A 276 23.57 -29.06 -11.04
N GLN A 277 24.31 -28.14 -10.42
CA GLN A 277 25.71 -27.86 -10.77
C GLN A 277 26.59 -29.10 -10.57
N GLU A 278 26.40 -29.79 -9.43
CA GLU A 278 27.12 -31.03 -9.15
C GLU A 278 26.84 -32.09 -10.22
N TYR A 279 25.56 -32.28 -10.60
CA TYR A 279 25.17 -33.22 -11.64
C TYR A 279 25.80 -32.87 -13.00
N ILE A 280 25.73 -31.59 -13.41
CA ILE A 280 26.29 -31.10 -14.68
C ILE A 280 27.81 -31.31 -14.74
N LEU A 281 28.53 -31.04 -13.65
CA LEU A 281 29.99 -31.16 -13.57
C LEU A 281 30.49 -32.61 -13.46
N SER A 282 29.72 -33.52 -12.85
CA SER A 282 30.12 -34.92 -12.63
C SER A 282 29.66 -35.90 -13.71
N THR A 283 28.81 -35.45 -14.63
CA THR A 283 28.26 -36.27 -15.73
C THR A 283 28.87 -35.83 -17.06
N ASP A 284 29.39 -36.76 -17.85
CA ASP A 284 30.01 -36.44 -19.15
C ASP A 284 29.01 -35.79 -20.12
N ASN A 285 27.84 -36.42 -20.28
CA ASN A 285 26.72 -35.93 -21.11
C ASN A 285 25.46 -35.73 -20.24
N PRO A 286 25.33 -34.59 -19.53
CA PRO A 286 24.16 -34.31 -18.70
C PRO A 286 22.89 -34.20 -19.55
N GLU A 287 21.81 -34.86 -19.13
CA GLU A 287 20.52 -34.84 -19.81
C GLU A 287 19.42 -34.18 -18.95
N PHE A 288 18.43 -33.55 -19.60
CA PHE A 288 17.29 -32.95 -18.91
C PHE A 288 16.16 -33.97 -18.69
N THR A 289 16.28 -34.77 -17.63
CA THR A 289 15.28 -35.75 -17.16
C THR A 289 14.24 -35.13 -16.20
N ASN A 290 13.25 -35.93 -15.78
CA ASN A 290 12.31 -35.51 -14.74
C ASN A 290 13.00 -35.34 -13.36
N GLU A 291 14.05 -36.11 -13.02
CA GLU A 291 14.77 -35.89 -11.77
C GLU A 291 15.54 -34.57 -11.77
N THR A 292 16.28 -34.28 -12.84
CA THR A 292 17.04 -33.01 -12.96
C THR A 292 16.11 -31.80 -12.96
N LYS A 293 14.96 -31.90 -13.63
CA LYS A 293 13.89 -30.89 -13.56
C LYS A 293 13.42 -30.65 -12.12
N LYS A 294 13.16 -31.71 -11.33
CA LYS A 294 12.77 -31.57 -9.91
C LYS A 294 13.85 -30.91 -9.07
N ILE A 295 15.13 -31.25 -9.30
CA ILE A 295 16.28 -30.63 -8.61
C ILE A 295 16.30 -29.12 -8.87
N ILE A 296 16.19 -28.69 -10.13
CA ILE A 296 16.21 -27.26 -10.49
C ILE A 296 14.99 -26.53 -9.91
N ILE A 297 13.79 -27.10 -10.04
CA ILE A 297 12.56 -26.51 -9.46
C ILE A 297 12.73 -26.35 -7.95
N ASN A 298 13.30 -27.33 -7.25
CA ASN A 298 13.56 -27.25 -5.83
C ASN A 298 14.59 -26.16 -5.50
N GLN A 299 15.66 -26.00 -6.30
CA GLN A 299 16.61 -24.90 -6.14
C GLN A 299 15.95 -23.53 -6.38
N MET A 300 15.07 -23.41 -7.39
CA MET A 300 14.32 -22.18 -7.66
C MET A 300 13.34 -21.83 -6.54
N ASN A 301 12.67 -22.83 -5.95
CA ASN A 301 11.77 -22.65 -4.81
C ASN A 301 12.51 -22.23 -3.54
N ASN A 302 13.75 -22.69 -3.37
CA ASN A 302 14.62 -22.39 -2.23
C ASN A 302 15.65 -21.28 -2.55
N ALA A 303 15.45 -20.52 -3.62
CA ALA A 303 16.32 -19.40 -3.96
C ALA A 303 16.31 -18.36 -2.82
N SER A 304 17.45 -17.69 -2.60
CA SER A 304 17.61 -16.69 -1.55
C SER A 304 16.59 -15.55 -1.64
N LYS A 305 16.22 -15.18 -2.87
CA LYS A 305 15.10 -14.28 -3.19
C LYS A 305 14.02 -15.08 -3.93
N LYS A 306 12.76 -14.95 -3.49
CA LYS A 306 11.64 -15.74 -4.01
C LYS A 306 11.38 -15.41 -5.49
N LEU A 307 11.40 -16.42 -6.34
CA LEU A 307 10.96 -16.33 -7.75
C LEU A 307 9.44 -16.47 -7.81
N ARG A 308 8.74 -15.33 -7.88
CA ARG A 308 7.27 -15.28 -8.00
C ARG A 308 6.89 -15.28 -9.48
N TYR A 309 6.29 -16.37 -9.92
CA TYR A 309 5.81 -16.52 -11.27
C TYR A 309 4.47 -15.81 -11.48
N PHE A 310 4.11 -15.56 -12.72
CA PHE A 310 2.83 -14.94 -13.06
C PHE A 310 1.70 -15.96 -13.04
N ASP A 311 1.94 -17.21 -13.46
CA ASP A 311 0.93 -18.25 -13.31
C ASP A 311 0.88 -18.82 -11.88
N ASN A 312 -0.31 -18.87 -11.27
CA ASN A 312 -0.52 -19.42 -9.93
C ASN A 312 0.01 -20.85 -9.78
N LYS A 313 -0.14 -21.67 -10.83
CA LYS A 313 0.36 -23.06 -10.84
C LYS A 313 1.86 -23.13 -10.53
N SER A 314 2.65 -22.19 -11.04
CA SER A 314 4.07 -22.11 -10.74
C SER A 314 4.39 -21.61 -9.32
N ASN A 315 3.43 -20.99 -8.62
CA ASN A 315 3.62 -20.47 -7.26
C ASN A 315 3.10 -21.39 -6.14
N LEU A 316 2.24 -22.36 -6.47
CA LEU A 316 1.63 -23.28 -5.51
C LEU A 316 2.57 -24.43 -5.14
N SER A 317 2.39 -24.98 -3.94
CA SER A 317 2.94 -26.27 -3.54
C SER A 317 2.12 -27.38 -4.20
N LEU A 318 2.33 -27.59 -5.49
CA LEU A 318 1.66 -28.63 -6.27
C LEU A 318 2.26 -30.01 -5.97
N SER A 319 1.51 -31.06 -6.31
CA SER A 319 2.07 -32.41 -6.34
C SER A 319 3.25 -32.49 -7.32
N ASP A 320 4.15 -33.44 -7.07
CA ASP A 320 5.38 -33.66 -7.82
C ASP A 320 5.16 -33.84 -9.34
N ASP A 321 3.97 -34.27 -9.77
CA ASP A 321 3.63 -34.51 -11.18
C ASP A 321 2.98 -33.28 -11.83
N GLU A 322 2.16 -32.53 -11.10
CA GLU A 322 1.50 -31.32 -11.62
C GLU A 322 2.50 -30.19 -11.87
N ILE A 323 3.51 -30.06 -11.02
CA ILE A 323 4.54 -29.01 -11.15
C ILE A 323 5.39 -29.19 -12.42
N LEU A 324 5.55 -30.42 -12.93
CA LEU A 324 6.38 -30.74 -14.11
C LEU A 324 5.83 -30.16 -15.42
N ASN A 325 4.56 -29.75 -15.43
CA ASN A 325 3.87 -29.15 -16.57
C ASN A 325 3.70 -27.62 -16.44
N SER A 326 4.20 -27.02 -15.35
CA SER A 326 4.12 -25.58 -15.09
C SER A 326 5.05 -24.75 -15.98
N LYS A 327 4.84 -23.43 -16.04
CA LYS A 327 5.79 -22.50 -16.69
C LYS A 327 7.15 -22.51 -15.98
N LYS A 328 7.18 -22.63 -14.66
CA LYS A 328 8.41 -22.83 -13.88
C LYS A 328 9.19 -24.07 -14.34
N ALA A 329 8.52 -25.18 -14.66
CA ALA A 329 9.19 -26.36 -15.22
C ALA A 329 9.77 -26.13 -16.62
N LYS A 330 9.10 -25.33 -17.46
CA LYS A 330 9.65 -24.91 -18.78
C LYS A 330 10.89 -24.04 -18.61
N ASP A 331 10.88 -23.12 -17.65
CA ASP A 331 12.04 -22.26 -17.41
C ASP A 331 13.18 -23.01 -16.71
N ALA A 332 12.89 -24.04 -15.90
CA ALA A 332 13.90 -24.95 -15.36
C ALA A 332 14.71 -25.65 -16.47
N LYS A 333 14.08 -26.00 -17.60
CA LYS A 333 14.79 -26.51 -18.79
C LYS A 333 15.77 -25.48 -19.34
N LYS A 334 15.35 -24.23 -19.46
CA LYS A 334 16.19 -23.14 -19.97
C LYS A 334 17.35 -22.81 -19.03
N VAL A 335 17.14 -22.95 -17.72
CA VAL A 335 18.22 -22.87 -16.72
C VAL A 335 19.24 -23.98 -16.95
N PHE A 336 18.79 -25.23 -17.12
CA PHE A 336 19.67 -26.35 -17.43
C PHE A 336 20.51 -26.11 -18.71
N GLU A 337 19.86 -25.67 -19.79
CA GLU A 337 20.51 -25.34 -21.06
C GLU A 337 21.57 -24.24 -20.90
N TYR A 338 21.29 -23.19 -20.12
CA TYR A 338 22.27 -22.14 -19.83
C TYR A 338 23.49 -22.66 -19.08
N LEU A 339 23.27 -23.44 -18.01
CA LEU A 339 24.36 -23.99 -17.20
C LEU A 339 25.22 -24.97 -18.02
N LEU A 340 24.62 -25.70 -18.95
CA LEU A 340 25.35 -26.54 -19.91
C LEU A 340 26.14 -25.72 -20.92
N ASP A 341 25.61 -24.58 -21.41
CA ASP A 341 26.36 -23.64 -22.24
C ASP A 341 27.58 -23.07 -21.49
N VAL A 342 27.44 -22.76 -20.20
CA VAL A 342 28.57 -22.34 -19.34
C VAL A 342 29.60 -23.45 -19.19
N LYS A 343 29.18 -24.69 -18.88
CA LYS A 343 30.08 -25.86 -18.82
C LYS A 343 30.89 -26.01 -20.11
N ASN A 344 30.24 -25.80 -21.26
CA ASN A 344 30.84 -25.94 -22.58
C ASN A 344 31.57 -24.68 -23.07
N SER A 345 31.79 -23.68 -22.20
CA SER A 345 32.44 -22.41 -22.53
C SER A 345 31.78 -21.63 -23.69
N LYS A 346 30.49 -21.86 -23.93
CA LYS A 346 29.69 -21.11 -24.93
C LYS A 346 29.13 -19.81 -24.37
N LYS A 347 28.98 -19.73 -23.04
CA LYS A 347 28.55 -18.54 -22.30
C LYS A 347 29.39 -18.40 -21.03
N ASP A 348 29.44 -17.18 -20.49
CA ASP A 348 30.13 -16.89 -19.23
C ASP A 348 29.14 -16.63 -18.08
N ALA A 349 29.63 -16.61 -16.85
CA ALA A 349 28.83 -16.31 -15.67
C ALA A 349 28.74 -14.80 -15.37
N LYS A 350 29.06 -13.94 -16.35
CA LYS A 350 28.93 -12.48 -16.17
C LYS A 350 27.47 -12.08 -16.16
N GLU A 351 27.17 -11.08 -15.34
CA GLU A 351 25.82 -10.57 -15.15
C GLU A 351 25.19 -10.06 -16.45
N LYS A 352 25.98 -9.45 -17.34
CA LYS A 352 25.52 -9.00 -18.66
C LYS A 352 25.00 -10.17 -19.50
N THR A 353 25.77 -11.25 -19.61
CA THR A 353 25.42 -12.44 -20.40
C THR A 353 24.18 -13.14 -19.83
N ILE A 354 24.10 -13.26 -18.50
CA ILE A 354 22.94 -13.80 -17.80
C ILE A 354 21.70 -12.95 -18.07
N SER A 355 21.84 -11.63 -17.97
CA SER A 355 20.76 -10.67 -18.19
C SER A 355 20.21 -10.76 -19.61
N GLU A 356 21.08 -10.75 -20.61
CA GLU A 356 20.70 -10.90 -22.03
C GLU A 356 19.96 -12.23 -22.26
N TYR A 357 20.45 -13.33 -21.68
CA TYR A 357 19.78 -14.63 -21.80
C TYR A 357 18.40 -14.66 -21.15
N ILE A 358 18.24 -14.08 -19.96
CA ILE A 358 16.96 -14.02 -19.26
C ILE A 358 15.96 -13.20 -20.07
N ILE A 359 16.39 -12.06 -20.62
CA ILE A 359 15.55 -11.23 -21.48
C ILE A 359 15.08 -12.02 -22.70
N GLU A 360 15.98 -12.72 -23.39
CA GLU A 360 15.68 -13.41 -24.65
C GLU A 360 14.96 -14.75 -24.51
N LYS A 361 15.04 -15.40 -23.33
CA LYS A 361 14.57 -16.78 -23.16
C LYS A 361 13.61 -16.97 -22.02
N ILE A 362 13.66 -16.16 -20.96
CA ILE A 362 12.86 -16.40 -19.74
C ILE A 362 11.65 -15.48 -19.70
N LEU A 363 11.86 -14.18 -19.98
CA LEU A 363 10.81 -13.17 -19.91
C LEU A 363 9.67 -13.46 -20.91
N PRO A 364 8.44 -12.96 -20.65
CA PRO A 364 7.30 -13.23 -21.51
C PRO A 364 7.34 -12.51 -22.87
N ASP A 365 7.94 -11.32 -22.91
CA ASP A 365 7.84 -10.39 -24.04
C ASP A 365 9.09 -10.39 -24.95
N ASP A 366 10.14 -11.15 -24.60
CA ASP A 366 11.44 -11.24 -25.31
C ASP A 366 12.05 -9.88 -25.74
N ASP A 367 11.74 -8.79 -25.03
CA ASP A 367 12.11 -7.41 -25.38
C ASP A 367 13.04 -6.77 -24.34
N LYS A 368 14.07 -6.07 -24.80
CA LYS A 368 15.00 -5.29 -23.95
C LYS A 368 14.35 -4.01 -23.41
N GLU A 369 13.32 -3.49 -24.07
CA GLU A 369 12.49 -2.37 -23.59
C GLU A 369 11.29 -2.85 -22.75
N SER A 370 11.33 -4.11 -22.30
CA SER A 370 10.28 -4.70 -21.48
C SER A 370 10.20 -4.05 -20.09
N SER A 371 8.99 -4.01 -19.53
CA SER A 371 8.74 -3.49 -18.17
C SER A 371 9.52 -4.18 -17.05
N PHE A 372 10.03 -5.38 -17.31
CA PHE A 372 10.81 -6.20 -16.40
C PHE A 372 12.22 -5.67 -16.17
N THR A 373 12.81 -5.01 -17.18
CA THR A 373 14.18 -4.53 -17.14
C THR A 373 14.27 -3.10 -16.62
N ASN A 374 13.15 -2.41 -16.45
CA ASN A 374 13.07 -1.01 -16.01
C ASN A 374 13.42 -0.81 -14.53
N GLY A 375 13.57 0.46 -14.14
CA GLY A 375 13.82 0.87 -12.76
C GLY A 375 12.57 0.77 -11.88
N GLU A 376 12.79 0.77 -10.56
CA GLU A 376 11.70 0.83 -9.56
C GLU A 376 11.03 2.21 -9.55
N THR A 377 9.72 2.25 -9.39
CA THR A 377 9.00 3.50 -9.12
C THR A 377 9.19 3.95 -7.67
N ASN A 378 8.98 5.24 -7.41
CA ASN A 378 8.94 5.77 -6.04
C ASN A 378 7.75 5.21 -5.24
N VAL A 379 6.67 4.79 -5.91
CA VAL A 379 5.54 4.12 -5.25
C VAL A 379 5.95 2.75 -4.72
N SER A 380 6.67 1.94 -5.51
CA SER A 380 7.16 0.64 -5.03
C SER A 380 8.20 0.78 -3.91
N ARG A 381 9.11 1.76 -4.01
CA ARG A 381 10.07 2.07 -2.93
C ARG A 381 9.39 2.53 -1.64
N LEU A 382 8.35 3.35 -1.73
CA LEU A 382 7.56 3.76 -0.55
C LEU A 382 6.76 2.60 0.05
N TYR A 383 6.23 1.69 -0.78
CA TYR A 383 5.59 0.45 -0.32
C TYR A 383 6.56 -0.44 0.46
N GLU A 384 7.81 -0.56 -0.01
CA GLU A 384 8.86 -1.29 0.70
C GLU A 384 9.24 -0.62 2.04
N LEU A 385 9.24 0.72 2.08
CA LEU A 385 9.48 1.47 3.33
C LEU A 385 8.30 1.42 4.30
N TYR A 386 7.08 1.20 3.84
CA TYR A 386 5.89 1.22 4.69
C TYR A 386 5.87 0.02 5.65
N ASP A 387 5.77 0.32 6.95
CA ASP A 387 5.70 -0.63 8.05
C ASP A 387 4.29 -1.26 8.13
N GLY A 388 3.99 -2.17 7.19
CA GLY A 388 2.66 -2.77 7.01
C GLY A 388 2.64 -4.26 6.68
N ASP A 389 3.74 -5.00 6.88
CA ASP A 389 3.83 -6.44 6.57
C ASP A 389 3.06 -7.36 7.55
N ASP A 390 1.73 -7.40 7.53
CA ASP A 390 0.91 -8.36 8.32
C ASP A 390 1.44 -8.50 9.79
N VAL A 391 1.92 -7.38 10.35
CA VAL A 391 3.02 -7.40 11.31
C VAL A 391 2.52 -7.87 12.68
N LYS A 392 2.56 -9.19 12.90
CA LYS A 392 2.68 -9.79 14.24
C LYS A 392 4.08 -9.56 14.85
N LYS A 393 4.85 -8.58 14.38
CA LYS A 393 6.15 -8.17 14.95
C LYS A 393 6.06 -6.78 15.58
N ASN A 394 5.37 -6.68 16.72
CA ASN A 394 5.88 -5.97 17.90
C ASN A 394 4.83 -6.03 19.00
N VAL A 395 5.22 -6.58 20.16
CA VAL A 395 4.35 -6.76 21.34
C VAL A 395 4.38 -5.50 22.23
N ASP A 396 4.86 -4.36 21.72
CA ASP A 396 5.25 -3.21 22.57
C ASP A 396 4.80 -1.82 22.09
N ASN A 397 4.20 -1.66 20.90
CA ASN A 397 3.61 -0.38 20.51
C ASN A 397 2.07 -0.44 20.51
N LEU A 398 1.47 0.74 20.67
CA LEU A 398 0.03 0.97 20.79
C LEU A 398 -0.82 0.17 19.79
N PRO A 399 -2.09 -0.12 20.10
CA PRO A 399 -2.93 -1.14 19.46
C PRO A 399 -3.37 -0.86 18.00
N ASN A 400 -2.44 -0.61 17.10
CA ASN A 400 -2.72 -0.43 15.69
C ASN A 400 -2.27 -1.64 14.89
N THR A 401 -3.22 -2.28 14.21
CA THR A 401 -2.87 -3.24 13.16
C THR A 401 -2.57 -2.44 11.89
N ARG A 402 -1.42 -2.74 11.26
CA ARG A 402 -0.99 -2.09 10.01
C ARG A 402 -0.98 -3.09 8.88
N PHE A 403 -1.51 -2.67 7.75
CA PHE A 403 -1.48 -3.41 6.49
C PHE A 403 -0.98 -2.52 5.36
N LYS A 404 -0.61 -3.16 4.25
CA LYS A 404 -0.32 -2.47 3.00
C LYS A 404 -0.73 -3.30 1.80
N LEU A 405 -0.99 -2.59 0.70
CA LEU A 405 -1.39 -3.14 -0.57
C LEU A 405 -0.70 -2.39 -1.71
N TYR A 406 -0.09 -3.14 -2.62
CA TYR A 406 0.50 -2.61 -3.84
C TYR A 406 -0.34 -3.03 -5.05
N GLU A 407 -0.88 -2.03 -5.74
CA GLU A 407 -1.63 -2.16 -6.98
C GLU A 407 -0.71 -1.87 -8.17
N SER A 408 -0.51 -2.88 -9.00
CA SER A 408 0.28 -2.78 -10.23
C SER A 408 -0.50 -2.09 -11.34
N GLY A 409 0.17 -1.37 -12.25
CA GLY A 409 -0.50 -0.57 -13.27
C GLY A 409 -1.34 -1.37 -14.27
N SER A 410 -2.29 -0.69 -14.91
CA SER A 410 -3.16 -1.27 -15.94
C SER A 410 -2.33 -1.87 -17.08
N GLY A 411 -2.67 -3.10 -17.49
CA GLY A 411 -1.94 -3.82 -18.54
C GLY A 411 -0.66 -4.50 -18.04
N THR A 412 -0.51 -4.69 -16.72
CA THR A 412 0.57 -5.49 -16.15
C THR A 412 0.03 -6.64 -15.31
N PHE A 413 0.80 -7.73 -15.23
CA PHE A 413 0.38 -8.93 -14.53
C PHE A 413 0.57 -8.81 -13.01
N ASN A 414 -0.48 -9.10 -12.22
CA ASN A 414 -0.42 -9.26 -10.76
C ASN A 414 -0.46 -10.77 -10.38
N PRO A 415 0.61 -11.34 -9.79
CA PRO A 415 0.73 -12.76 -9.47
C PRO A 415 -0.21 -13.28 -8.35
N PHE A 416 -1.03 -12.42 -7.73
CA PHE A 416 -1.92 -12.77 -6.62
C PHE A 416 -3.41 -12.89 -6.99
N ILE A 417 -3.74 -12.88 -8.27
CA ILE A 417 -5.11 -13.08 -8.75
C ILE A 417 -5.43 -14.59 -8.62
N GLN A 418 -6.31 -14.98 -7.69
CA GLN A 418 -6.64 -16.37 -7.35
C GLN A 418 -7.42 -17.13 -8.45
N LYS A 419 -7.49 -18.46 -8.29
CA LYS A 419 -8.11 -19.45 -9.19
C LYS A 419 -9.60 -19.28 -9.47
N ASP A 420 -10.38 -18.75 -8.52
CA ASP A 420 -11.78 -18.43 -8.78
C ASP A 420 -11.96 -17.14 -9.60
N TYR A 421 -10.85 -16.46 -9.87
CA TYR A 421 -10.70 -15.37 -10.83
C TYR A 421 -9.85 -15.76 -12.06
N GLU A 422 -9.32 -17.00 -12.14
CA GLU A 422 -8.33 -17.45 -13.16
C GLU A 422 -8.89 -17.48 -14.58
N ASP A 423 -10.21 -17.55 -14.77
CA ASP A 423 -10.78 -17.58 -16.12
C ASP A 423 -10.74 -16.25 -16.85
N ASP A 424 -10.21 -15.16 -16.26
CA ASP A 424 -9.82 -14.04 -17.11
C ASP A 424 -8.53 -13.32 -16.71
N SER A 425 -7.68 -13.24 -17.73
CA SER A 425 -6.92 -12.08 -18.24
C SER A 425 -7.45 -10.65 -17.99
N VAL A 426 -8.59 -10.45 -17.32
CA VAL A 426 -9.30 -9.17 -17.11
C VAL A 426 -8.48 -8.15 -16.34
N TRP A 427 -7.81 -8.54 -15.25
CA TRP A 427 -7.08 -7.56 -14.41
C TRP A 427 -5.69 -7.19 -14.97
N GLY A 428 -5.00 -8.16 -15.59
CA GLY A 428 -3.63 -7.99 -16.06
C GLY A 428 -3.47 -7.67 -17.54
N LEU A 429 -4.45 -7.99 -18.40
CA LEU A 429 -4.29 -7.96 -19.86
C LEU A 429 -5.54 -7.52 -20.66
N GLY A 430 -6.73 -7.34 -20.06
CA GLY A 430 -7.99 -7.31 -20.82
C GLY A 430 -9.11 -6.36 -20.40
N LEU A 431 -9.01 -5.59 -19.32
CA LEU A 431 -9.92 -4.46 -19.07
C LEU A 431 -9.36 -3.19 -19.68
N GLY A 432 -10.19 -2.47 -20.43
CA GLY A 432 -9.82 -1.41 -21.37
C GLY A 432 -8.86 -0.34 -20.83
N THR A 433 -8.15 0.29 -21.75
CA THR A 433 -7.41 1.53 -21.52
C THR A 433 -8.42 2.65 -21.18
N GLY A 434 -8.11 3.51 -20.20
CA GLY A 434 -8.97 4.63 -19.79
C GLY A 434 -9.67 4.43 -18.43
N GLU A 435 -10.88 4.96 -18.29
CA GLU A 435 -11.72 4.98 -17.07
C GLU A 435 -11.90 3.59 -16.43
N SER A 436 -12.26 2.58 -17.25
CA SER A 436 -12.55 1.22 -16.76
C SER A 436 -11.36 0.58 -16.01
N GLY A 437 -10.12 0.88 -16.40
CA GLY A 437 -8.92 0.40 -15.72
C GLY A 437 -8.66 1.09 -14.38
N VAL A 438 -9.03 2.38 -14.24
CA VAL A 438 -8.91 3.13 -12.98
C VAL A 438 -9.91 2.59 -11.94
N ILE A 439 -11.16 2.42 -12.36
CA ILE A 439 -12.23 1.86 -11.52
C ILE A 439 -11.87 0.45 -11.07
N ALA A 440 -11.40 -0.38 -11.99
CA ALA A 440 -10.94 -1.73 -11.70
C ALA A 440 -9.95 -1.76 -10.52
N HIS A 441 -8.85 -1.00 -10.58
CA HIS A 441 -7.84 -0.95 -9.51
C HIS A 441 -8.43 -0.55 -8.14
N CYS A 442 -9.39 0.37 -8.14
CA CYS A 442 -10.09 0.79 -6.92
C CYS A 442 -10.93 -0.36 -6.30
N LEU A 443 -11.69 -1.08 -7.14
CA LEU A 443 -12.51 -2.21 -6.69
C LEU A 443 -11.67 -3.37 -6.17
N TYR A 444 -10.55 -3.68 -6.85
CA TYR A 444 -9.63 -4.70 -6.40
C TYR A 444 -8.99 -4.32 -5.05
N SER A 445 -8.66 -3.03 -4.86
CA SER A 445 -8.18 -2.52 -3.58
C SER A 445 -9.18 -2.78 -2.45
N CYS A 446 -10.47 -2.50 -2.66
CA CYS A 446 -11.52 -2.80 -1.70
C CYS A 446 -11.58 -4.29 -1.33
N ILE A 447 -11.49 -5.18 -2.33
CA ILE A 447 -11.50 -6.63 -2.14
C ILE A 447 -10.30 -7.05 -1.28
N LYS A 448 -9.10 -6.60 -1.62
CA LYS A 448 -7.88 -6.99 -0.89
C LYS A 448 -7.84 -6.47 0.53
N ILE A 449 -8.32 -5.24 0.76
CA ILE A 449 -8.49 -4.70 2.11
C ILE A 449 -9.39 -5.64 2.92
N ALA A 450 -10.58 -5.99 2.41
CA ALA A 450 -11.51 -6.87 3.10
C ALA A 450 -10.97 -8.29 3.34
N GLU A 451 -10.30 -8.88 2.35
CA GLU A 451 -9.67 -10.21 2.47
C GLU A 451 -8.59 -10.23 3.57
N GLN A 452 -7.69 -9.23 3.59
CA GLN A 452 -6.64 -9.14 4.60
C GLN A 452 -7.23 -8.94 6.01
N LEU A 453 -8.26 -8.10 6.15
CA LEU A 453 -8.97 -7.90 7.42
C LEU A 453 -9.61 -9.19 7.94
N ARG A 454 -10.32 -9.94 7.08
CA ARG A 454 -10.89 -11.25 7.43
C ARG A 454 -9.82 -12.25 7.83
N LYS A 455 -8.74 -12.33 7.06
CA LYS A 455 -7.59 -13.22 7.34
C LYS A 455 -6.94 -12.88 8.69
N ALA A 456 -6.88 -11.60 9.04
CA ALA A 456 -6.42 -11.13 10.35
C ALA A 456 -7.45 -11.31 11.48
N SER A 457 -8.66 -11.80 11.18
CA SER A 457 -9.79 -11.91 12.11
C SER A 457 -10.22 -10.56 12.71
N ILE A 458 -10.04 -9.48 11.96
CA ILE A 458 -10.51 -8.13 12.30
C ILE A 458 -11.85 -7.93 11.61
N THR A 459 -12.94 -8.11 12.35
CA THR A 459 -14.32 -8.05 11.83
C THR A 459 -15.03 -6.74 12.14
N HIS A 460 -14.49 -5.94 13.05
CA HIS A 460 -15.05 -4.66 13.43
C HIS A 460 -13.91 -3.66 13.68
N MET A 461 -14.07 -2.45 13.14
CA MET A 461 -13.10 -1.36 13.26
C MET A 461 -13.83 -0.04 13.51
N ASP A 462 -13.38 0.70 14.52
CA ASP A 462 -13.87 2.05 14.81
C ASP A 462 -13.40 3.05 13.74
N GLU A 463 -12.16 2.87 13.24
CA GLU A 463 -11.56 3.73 12.23
C GLU A 463 -10.60 2.96 11.32
N LEU A 464 -10.80 3.09 10.01
CA LEU A 464 -9.84 2.69 8.98
C LEU A 464 -9.08 3.93 8.48
N VAL A 465 -7.79 3.98 8.80
CA VAL A 465 -6.88 5.08 8.42
C VAL A 465 -6.13 4.67 7.15
N LEU A 466 -6.30 5.43 6.08
CA LEU A 466 -5.72 5.17 4.78
C LEU A 466 -4.59 6.16 4.49
N ASP A 467 -3.43 5.64 4.12
CA ASP A 467 -2.36 6.40 3.48
C ASP A 467 -2.27 5.96 2.02
N VAL A 468 -2.54 6.89 1.10
CA VAL A 468 -2.69 6.55 -0.32
C VAL A 468 -1.55 7.17 -1.11
N PHE A 469 -0.85 6.35 -1.88
CA PHE A 469 0.21 6.80 -2.78
C PHE A 469 -0.14 6.47 -4.22
N GLY A 470 0.26 7.33 -5.15
CA GLY A 470 -0.01 7.14 -6.56
C GLY A 470 1.08 7.70 -7.46
N PHE A 471 1.33 7.06 -8.61
CA PHE A 471 2.16 7.64 -9.67
C PHE A 471 1.47 7.49 -11.03
N SER A 472 1.51 8.54 -11.86
CA SER A 472 0.97 8.55 -13.22
C SER A 472 -0.54 8.32 -13.21
N ARG A 473 -1.04 7.32 -13.94
CA ARG A 473 -2.43 6.84 -13.84
C ARG A 473 -2.78 6.29 -12.46
N GLY A 474 -1.80 5.83 -11.69
CA GLY A 474 -1.99 5.42 -10.31
C GLY A 474 -2.34 6.61 -9.41
N SER A 475 -1.84 7.81 -9.71
CA SER A 475 -2.32 9.04 -9.06
C SER A 475 -3.78 9.33 -9.41
N THR A 476 -4.20 9.05 -10.64
CA THR A 476 -5.62 9.13 -11.05
C THR A 476 -6.46 8.12 -10.27
N SER A 477 -6.02 6.86 -10.13
CA SER A 477 -6.67 5.85 -9.28
C SER A 477 -6.72 6.26 -7.82
N ALA A 478 -5.64 6.77 -7.25
CA ALA A 478 -5.61 7.27 -5.89
C ALA A 478 -6.65 8.38 -5.67
N ARG A 479 -6.68 9.38 -6.56
CA ARG A 479 -7.65 10.49 -6.50
C ARG A 479 -9.09 9.98 -6.64
N HIS A 480 -9.35 9.11 -7.61
CA HIS A 480 -10.67 8.54 -7.85
C HIS A 480 -11.16 7.69 -6.67
N PHE A 481 -10.30 6.81 -6.14
CA PHE A 481 -10.56 6.00 -4.96
C PHE A 481 -10.99 6.87 -3.79
N ILE A 482 -10.21 7.91 -3.45
CA ILE A 482 -10.50 8.79 -2.32
C ILE A 482 -11.79 9.59 -2.57
N CYS A 483 -11.89 10.29 -3.69
CA CYS A 483 -13.01 11.20 -3.95
C CYS A 483 -14.35 10.43 -4.05
N THR A 484 -14.33 9.22 -4.57
CA THR A 484 -15.52 8.35 -4.66
C THR A 484 -15.93 7.84 -3.28
N LEU A 485 -15.00 7.35 -2.46
CA LEU A 485 -15.30 6.90 -1.10
C LEU A 485 -15.84 8.05 -0.21
N LEU A 486 -15.51 9.29 -0.53
CA LEU A 486 -16.01 10.46 0.19
C LEU A 486 -17.41 10.96 -0.26
N LYS A 487 -17.95 10.48 -1.39
CA LYS A 487 -19.10 11.07 -2.12
C LYS A 487 -20.41 11.18 -1.32
N ASN A 488 -20.58 10.42 -0.23
CA ASN A 488 -21.76 10.54 0.66
C ASN A 488 -21.39 10.37 2.12
N THR A 489 -20.38 11.11 2.57
CA THR A 489 -19.86 11.02 3.93
C THR A 489 -20.18 12.26 4.76
N THR A 490 -20.21 12.08 6.08
CA THR A 490 -20.35 13.17 7.07
C THR A 490 -19.07 13.27 7.89
N LEU A 491 -18.54 14.48 8.02
CA LEU A 491 -17.40 14.78 8.89
C LEU A 491 -17.79 14.58 10.35
N LEU A 492 -17.01 13.79 11.09
CA LEU A 492 -17.23 13.58 12.52
C LEU A 492 -16.60 14.72 13.33
N LYS A 493 -17.27 15.09 14.43
CA LYS A 493 -16.76 16.07 15.40
C LYS A 493 -16.01 15.36 16.52
N ASN A 494 -15.04 16.05 17.13
CA ASN A 494 -14.30 15.59 18.30
C ASN A 494 -13.57 14.25 18.11
N THR A 495 -13.28 13.90 16.87
CA THR A 495 -12.41 12.78 16.51
C THR A 495 -10.94 13.17 16.61
N LYS A 496 -10.10 12.15 16.69
CA LYS A 496 -8.64 12.32 16.70
C LYS A 496 -8.17 13.14 15.49
N ARG A 497 -8.65 12.76 14.31
CA ARG A 497 -8.43 13.48 13.04
C ARG A 497 -9.64 14.34 12.72
N ASP A 498 -9.42 15.62 12.43
CA ASP A 498 -10.49 16.56 12.00
C ASP A 498 -11.07 16.23 10.62
N TYR A 499 -10.50 15.26 9.93
CA TYR A 499 -10.92 14.78 8.62
C TYR A 499 -11.52 13.35 8.66
N THR A 500 -11.80 12.82 9.86
CA THR A 500 -12.50 11.52 9.97
C THR A 500 -13.93 11.65 9.49
N VAL A 501 -14.36 10.73 8.63
CA VAL A 501 -15.70 10.72 8.08
C VAL A 501 -16.40 9.39 8.28
N ARG A 502 -17.73 9.43 8.28
CA ARG A 502 -18.61 8.26 8.29
C ARG A 502 -19.53 8.26 7.07
N PRO A 503 -19.80 7.11 6.43
CA PRO A 503 -20.85 7.00 5.43
C PRO A 503 -22.22 7.42 5.96
N LYS A 504 -23.02 8.13 5.14
CA LYS A 504 -24.41 8.48 5.48
C LYS A 504 -25.35 7.27 5.32
N ASN A 505 -26.52 7.33 5.95
CA ASN A 505 -27.64 6.39 5.74
C ASN A 505 -27.29 4.91 5.98
N ASN A 506 -26.43 4.61 6.95
CA ASN A 506 -25.99 3.25 7.30
C ASN A 506 -25.42 2.45 6.10
N LYS A 507 -24.87 3.16 5.11
CA LYS A 507 -24.13 2.54 3.99
C LYS A 507 -22.77 2.02 4.49
N ASP A 508 -22.27 0.96 3.87
CA ASP A 508 -20.89 0.52 4.09
C ASP A 508 -19.88 1.47 3.43
N ILE A 509 -18.61 1.38 3.84
CA ILE A 509 -17.56 2.29 3.38
C ILE A 509 -17.26 2.18 1.88
N PHE A 510 -17.54 1.05 1.23
CA PHE A 510 -17.26 0.83 -0.19
C PHE A 510 -18.49 1.06 -1.08
N TYR A 511 -19.63 1.41 -0.49
CA TYR A 511 -20.90 1.58 -1.18
C TYR A 511 -20.79 2.42 -2.46
N GLU A 512 -20.09 3.56 -2.43
CA GLU A 512 -20.04 4.49 -3.56
C GLU A 512 -19.28 3.93 -4.77
N LEU A 513 -18.37 2.96 -4.58
CA LEU A 513 -17.67 2.28 -5.67
C LEU A 513 -18.50 1.12 -6.26
N PHE A 514 -19.39 0.51 -5.47
CA PHE A 514 -20.15 -0.68 -5.88
C PHE A 514 -21.64 -0.41 -6.17
N GLY A 515 -22.14 0.77 -5.80
CA GLY A 515 -23.53 1.17 -5.97
C GLY A 515 -24.53 0.42 -5.08
N SER A 516 -25.80 0.77 -5.22
CA SER A 516 -26.92 0.21 -4.43
C SER A 516 -27.09 -1.29 -4.57
N ASN A 517 -26.70 -1.84 -5.72
CA ASN A 517 -26.82 -3.27 -6.02
C ASN A 517 -25.80 -4.11 -5.23
N GLY A 518 -24.76 -3.49 -4.66
CA GLY A 518 -23.67 -4.19 -3.98
C GLY A 518 -22.75 -4.95 -4.93
N TYR A 519 -22.78 -4.63 -6.23
CA TYR A 519 -21.89 -5.16 -7.25
C TYR A 519 -21.83 -4.21 -8.44
N VAL A 520 -20.74 -4.30 -9.19
CA VAL A 520 -20.53 -3.58 -10.45
C VAL A 520 -20.20 -4.56 -11.56
N ARG A 521 -20.54 -4.19 -12.80
CA ARG A 521 -20.19 -4.96 -13.99
C ARG A 521 -19.11 -4.23 -14.75
N ILE A 522 -18.00 -4.90 -15.02
CA ILE A 522 -16.95 -4.39 -15.91
C ILE A 522 -16.75 -5.42 -17.01
N GLY A 523 -17.05 -5.01 -18.26
CA GLY A 523 -17.17 -5.94 -19.37
C GLY A 523 -18.22 -7.02 -19.07
N ASN A 524 -17.83 -8.28 -19.19
CA ASN A 524 -18.71 -9.43 -18.91
C ASN A 524 -18.64 -9.93 -17.47
N LYS A 525 -17.78 -9.36 -16.62
CA LYS A 525 -17.62 -9.79 -15.23
C LYS A 525 -18.49 -8.99 -14.28
N THR A 526 -18.97 -9.68 -13.25
CA THR A 526 -19.59 -9.07 -12.07
C THR A 526 -18.58 -9.09 -10.92
N ILE A 527 -18.40 -7.94 -10.26
CA ILE A 527 -17.52 -7.78 -9.10
C ILE A 527 -18.38 -7.34 -7.92
N PHE A 528 -18.43 -8.16 -6.88
CA PHE A 528 -19.23 -7.90 -5.69
C PHE A 528 -18.51 -7.01 -4.68
N ASN A 529 -19.28 -6.17 -3.99
CA ASN A 529 -18.79 -5.44 -2.83
C ASN A 529 -18.37 -6.46 -1.77
N PRO A 530 -17.10 -6.47 -1.34
CA PRO A 530 -16.61 -7.47 -0.41
C PRO A 530 -17.23 -7.37 0.99
N LEU A 531 -17.95 -6.29 1.31
CA LEU A 531 -18.69 -6.12 2.57
C LEU A 531 -20.12 -6.67 2.51
N ARG A 532 -20.63 -7.01 1.32
CA ARG A 532 -21.97 -7.59 1.13
C ARG A 532 -21.91 -9.11 1.20
N THR A 533 -22.02 -9.66 2.41
CA THR A 533 -22.03 -11.11 2.66
C THR A 533 -23.46 -11.70 2.68
N ASP A 534 -24.47 -10.86 2.49
CA ASP A 534 -25.90 -11.15 2.49
C ASP A 534 -26.44 -11.59 1.12
N ILE A 535 -25.73 -11.29 0.04
CA ILE A 535 -26.11 -11.65 -1.33
C ILE A 535 -25.53 -13.02 -1.67
N GLU A 536 -26.35 -14.01 -2.00
CA GLU A 536 -25.87 -15.34 -2.42
C GLU A 536 -25.43 -15.37 -3.89
N TYR A 537 -26.29 -14.88 -4.78
CA TYR A 537 -26.04 -14.80 -6.21
C TYR A 537 -26.88 -13.68 -6.84
N ILE A 538 -26.54 -13.31 -8.06
CA ILE A 538 -27.37 -12.43 -8.91
C ILE A 538 -27.69 -13.12 -10.23
N ASN A 539 -28.78 -12.65 -10.87
CA ASN A 539 -29.20 -13.06 -12.21
C ASN A 539 -29.08 -11.89 -13.19
N PRO A 540 -27.88 -11.59 -13.71
CA PRO A 540 -27.63 -10.40 -14.53
C PRO A 540 -28.36 -10.39 -15.88
N HIS A 541 -28.93 -11.52 -16.31
CA HIS A 541 -29.62 -11.69 -17.59
C HIS A 541 -31.08 -12.17 -17.46
N ASN A 542 -31.67 -12.19 -16.25
CA ASN A 542 -33.03 -12.70 -16.01
C ASN A 542 -33.29 -14.11 -16.59
N SER A 543 -32.29 -15.00 -16.56
CA SER A 543 -32.43 -16.41 -16.88
C SER A 543 -31.93 -17.28 -15.73
N ASP A 544 -32.63 -18.38 -15.43
CA ASP A 544 -32.30 -19.27 -14.30
C ASP A 544 -30.96 -20.03 -14.48
N TYR A 545 -30.40 -20.00 -15.70
CA TYR A 545 -29.17 -20.72 -16.07
C TYR A 545 -27.89 -19.87 -15.98
N ASN A 546 -27.97 -18.56 -15.71
CA ASN A 546 -26.83 -17.65 -15.67
C ASN A 546 -26.63 -16.98 -14.30
N LYS A 547 -26.66 -17.78 -13.22
CA LYS A 547 -26.38 -17.30 -11.87
C LYS A 547 -24.91 -16.93 -11.72
N VAL A 548 -24.63 -15.73 -11.20
CA VAL A 548 -23.29 -15.35 -10.78
C VAL A 548 -23.27 -15.33 -9.25
N TYR A 549 -22.52 -16.25 -8.66
CA TYR A 549 -22.42 -16.40 -7.21
C TYR A 549 -21.48 -15.36 -6.61
N ASN A 550 -21.87 -14.83 -5.45
CA ASN A 550 -21.04 -13.91 -4.69
C ASN A 550 -19.98 -14.69 -3.90
N PRO A 551 -18.67 -14.47 -4.14
CA PRO A 551 -17.61 -15.18 -3.43
C PRO A 551 -17.55 -14.83 -1.93
N PHE A 552 -18.20 -13.74 -1.50
CA PHE A 552 -18.22 -13.30 -0.11
C PHE A 552 -19.49 -13.73 0.63
N TYR A 553 -20.40 -14.49 0.02
CA TYR A 553 -21.61 -14.93 0.68
C TYR A 553 -21.30 -15.79 1.91
N LYS A 554 -21.95 -15.48 3.05
CA LYS A 554 -21.73 -16.14 4.36
C LYS A 554 -20.31 -16.02 4.93
N GLU A 555 -19.43 -15.24 4.31
CA GLU A 555 -18.17 -14.85 4.96
C GLU A 555 -18.44 -14.03 6.22
N LYS A 556 -17.44 -13.94 7.10
CA LYS A 556 -17.54 -13.10 8.31
C LYS A 556 -17.85 -11.65 7.92
N GLU A 557 -18.88 -11.09 8.54
CA GLU A 557 -19.28 -9.69 8.38
C GLU A 557 -18.14 -8.77 8.82
N LEU A 558 -17.89 -7.74 8.03
CA LEU A 558 -16.89 -6.71 8.29
C LEU A 558 -17.59 -5.38 8.49
N ILE A 559 -17.38 -4.76 9.65
CA ILE A 559 -17.97 -3.48 10.01
C ILE A 559 -16.86 -2.44 10.16
N VAL A 560 -17.00 -1.32 9.45
CA VAL A 560 -16.08 -0.18 9.53
C VAL A 560 -16.87 1.07 9.84
N ASP A 561 -16.73 1.59 11.05
CA ASP A 561 -17.56 2.70 11.54
C ASP A 561 -17.15 4.05 10.93
N SER A 562 -15.86 4.25 10.64
CA SER A 562 -15.35 5.49 10.04
C SER A 562 -14.08 5.29 9.24
N ILE A 563 -13.80 6.25 8.34
CA ILE A 563 -12.60 6.26 7.50
C ILE A 563 -11.88 7.61 7.62
N SER A 564 -10.56 7.58 7.52
CA SER A 564 -9.71 8.77 7.51
C SER A 564 -8.62 8.63 6.46
N PHE A 565 -8.54 9.56 5.51
CA PHE A 565 -7.41 9.63 4.58
C PHE A 565 -6.32 10.51 5.18
N ARG A 566 -5.33 9.92 5.86
CA ARG A 566 -4.31 10.67 6.61
C ARG A 566 -3.33 11.37 5.69
N PHE A 567 -2.81 10.65 4.70
CA PHE A 567 -1.87 11.19 3.73
C PHE A 567 -2.17 10.72 2.31
N VAL A 568 -2.01 11.62 1.35
CA VAL A 568 -2.16 11.36 -0.08
C VAL A 568 -0.92 11.86 -0.80
N GLY A 569 -0.02 10.95 -1.18
CA GLY A 569 1.22 11.27 -1.86
C GLY A 569 1.17 10.86 -3.33
N ILE A 570 0.99 11.83 -4.23
CA ILE A 570 0.85 11.54 -5.66
C ILE A 570 1.97 12.16 -6.50
N TYR A 571 2.38 11.44 -7.52
CA TYR A 571 3.39 11.86 -8.50
C TYR A 571 2.74 12.00 -9.87
N ASP A 572 2.91 13.17 -10.47
CA ASP A 572 2.62 13.50 -11.86
C ASP A 572 1.33 12.87 -12.42
N THR A 573 0.18 13.33 -11.94
CA THR A 573 -1.13 12.75 -12.30
C THR A 573 -1.40 12.85 -13.80
N VAL A 574 -1.64 11.71 -14.45
CA VAL A 574 -2.04 11.60 -15.86
C VAL A 574 -3.31 10.74 -15.94
N THR A 575 -4.33 11.19 -16.67
CA THR A 575 -5.62 10.49 -16.77
C THR A 575 -5.70 9.53 -17.97
N HIS A 576 -4.95 9.79 -19.04
CA HIS A 576 -5.09 9.09 -20.33
C HIS A 576 -4.13 7.90 -20.54
N TYR A 577 -4.50 6.96 -21.42
CA TYR A 577 -3.60 5.96 -22.01
C TYR A 577 -4.01 5.61 -23.46
N GLY A 578 -3.14 5.86 -24.45
CA GLY A 578 -3.30 5.33 -25.81
C GLY A 578 -4.04 6.24 -26.82
N VAL A 579 -4.50 5.64 -27.93
CA VAL A 579 -4.96 6.29 -29.19
C VAL A 579 -6.34 6.97 -29.13
N ILE A 580 -7.08 6.80 -28.05
CA ILE A 580 -8.43 7.35 -27.91
C ILE A 580 -8.39 8.41 -26.82
N GLN A 581 -8.38 9.68 -27.23
CA GLN A 581 -8.67 10.82 -26.37
C GLN A 581 -10.19 10.87 -26.15
N SER A 582 -10.73 9.98 -25.32
CA SER A 582 -12.00 10.23 -24.65
C SER A 582 -11.71 11.06 -23.40
N ASN A 583 -12.60 11.99 -23.05
CA ASN A 583 -12.51 12.86 -21.87
C ASN A 583 -12.61 12.06 -20.55
N ASP A 584 -11.64 11.18 -20.26
CA ASP A 584 -11.64 10.34 -19.07
C ASP A 584 -11.64 11.17 -17.76
N SER A 585 -11.27 12.45 -17.81
CA SER A 585 -11.36 13.38 -16.68
C SER A 585 -12.79 13.86 -16.37
N ASP A 586 -13.65 13.93 -17.37
CA ASP A 586 -15.06 14.35 -17.18
C ASP A 586 -15.87 13.22 -16.54
N ASP A 587 -15.47 11.96 -16.78
CA ASP A 587 -16.11 10.76 -16.25
C ASP A 587 -15.54 10.32 -14.89
N LEU A 588 -14.24 10.57 -14.61
CA LEU A 588 -13.60 10.22 -13.34
C LEU A 588 -13.65 11.36 -12.31
N ASN A 589 -14.32 11.11 -11.18
CA ASN A 589 -14.27 12.01 -10.01
C ASN A 589 -12.88 12.05 -9.35
N ILE A 590 -12.01 12.96 -9.80
CA ILE A 590 -10.64 13.17 -9.28
C ILE A 590 -10.46 14.51 -8.55
N ASN A 591 -11.56 15.21 -8.28
CA ASN A 591 -11.57 16.56 -7.72
C ASN A 591 -11.73 16.56 -6.20
N PHE A 592 -10.65 16.85 -5.47
CA PHE A 592 -10.68 16.98 -4.02
C PHE A 592 -11.54 18.15 -3.52
N PHE A 593 -11.91 19.12 -4.35
CA PHE A 593 -12.74 20.25 -3.93
C PHE A 593 -14.24 20.01 -4.15
N GLU A 594 -14.62 18.93 -4.83
CA GLU A 594 -16.03 18.59 -5.00
C GLU A 594 -16.64 18.13 -3.66
N ASN A 595 -17.89 18.54 -3.39
CA ASN A 595 -18.65 18.11 -2.20
C ASN A 595 -17.92 18.34 -0.87
N ASP A 596 -17.13 19.42 -0.75
CA ASP A 596 -16.30 19.75 0.42
C ASP A 596 -15.29 18.63 0.79
N ASN A 597 -14.85 17.82 -0.18
CA ASN A 597 -13.89 16.74 0.09
C ASN A 597 -12.53 17.26 0.59
N ASN A 598 -12.19 18.52 0.31
CA ASN A 598 -10.97 19.19 0.76
C ASN A 598 -10.93 19.34 2.28
N LYS A 599 -12.08 19.28 2.97
CA LYS A 599 -12.17 19.27 4.44
C LYS A 599 -12.12 17.85 5.03
N LYS A 600 -12.22 16.82 4.20
CA LYS A 600 -12.38 15.40 4.58
C LYS A 600 -11.14 14.55 4.30
N VAL A 601 -10.03 15.19 3.91
CA VAL A 601 -8.74 14.55 3.66
C VAL A 601 -7.68 15.25 4.51
N GLY A 602 -6.73 14.49 5.04
CA GLY A 602 -5.60 14.96 5.85
C GLY A 602 -4.62 15.79 5.02
N HIS A 603 -3.43 15.28 4.70
CA HIS A 603 -2.44 16.01 3.90
C HIS A 603 -2.31 15.43 2.48
N VAL A 604 -2.41 16.29 1.47
CA VAL A 604 -2.25 15.91 0.06
C VAL A 604 -1.02 16.61 -0.52
N VAL A 605 -0.12 15.83 -1.11
CA VAL A 605 1.10 16.33 -1.76
C VAL A 605 1.15 15.80 -3.18
N HIS A 606 1.32 16.71 -4.14
CA HIS A 606 1.46 16.40 -5.56
C HIS A 606 2.81 16.89 -6.09
N LEU A 607 3.66 15.97 -6.55
CA LEU A 607 4.92 16.31 -7.23
C LEU A 607 4.74 16.14 -8.72
N MET A 608 4.81 17.23 -9.48
CA MET A 608 4.66 17.28 -10.92
C MET A 608 6.01 17.46 -11.61
N ALA A 609 6.20 16.81 -12.74
CA ALA A 609 7.38 17.02 -13.57
C ALA A 609 7.35 18.41 -14.25
N ASP A 610 8.51 19.06 -14.35
CA ASP A 610 8.64 20.34 -15.06
C ASP A 610 9.07 20.10 -16.52
N ASP A 611 9.80 19.02 -16.78
CA ASP A 611 10.48 18.74 -18.06
C ASP A 611 9.85 17.53 -18.80
N GLU A 612 8.51 17.48 -18.89
CA GLU A 612 7.76 16.48 -19.66
C GLU A 612 7.13 17.08 -20.92
N PHE A 613 7.55 16.61 -22.09
CA PHE A 613 7.19 17.17 -23.39
C PHE A 613 6.36 16.22 -24.26
N ARG A 614 5.95 15.05 -23.76
CA ARG A 614 5.16 14.09 -24.54
C ARG A 614 3.70 14.50 -24.64
N TYR A 615 3.12 14.24 -25.81
CA TYR A 615 1.72 14.52 -26.13
C TYR A 615 0.75 13.73 -25.24
N ASN A 616 1.01 12.44 -24.99
CA ASN A 616 0.10 11.58 -24.22
C ASN A 616 0.25 11.70 -22.69
N PHE A 617 1.04 12.66 -22.20
CA PHE A 617 1.39 12.83 -20.78
C PHE A 617 0.87 14.17 -20.24
N GLU A 618 -0.29 14.59 -20.70
CA GLU A 618 -0.96 15.77 -20.16
C GLU A 618 -1.27 15.54 -18.67
N ALA A 619 -0.94 16.54 -17.85
CA ALA A 619 -0.98 16.39 -16.41
C ALA A 619 -2.15 17.14 -15.78
N TYR A 620 -2.63 16.64 -14.64
CA TYR A 620 -3.78 17.20 -13.95
C TYR A 620 -3.38 17.74 -12.58
N SER A 621 -3.51 19.05 -12.40
CA SER A 621 -3.33 19.70 -11.11
C SER A 621 -4.31 19.17 -10.07
N ILE A 622 -3.95 19.29 -8.80
CA ILE A 622 -4.88 19.06 -7.68
C ILE A 622 -5.75 20.29 -7.38
N PHE A 623 -5.40 21.48 -7.90
CA PHE A 623 -6.12 22.73 -7.64
C PHE A 623 -7.12 23.10 -8.75
N LEU A 624 -8.23 23.74 -8.34
CA LEU A 624 -9.26 24.27 -9.24
C LEU A 624 -8.72 25.34 -10.18
N ASP A 625 -7.81 26.18 -9.70
CA ASP A 625 -7.11 27.17 -10.51
C ASP A 625 -5.68 26.71 -10.80
N ILE A 626 -5.24 26.98 -12.03
CA ILE A 626 -3.96 26.54 -12.56
C ILE A 626 -2.81 27.10 -11.71
N ASN A 627 -1.94 26.20 -11.25
CA ASN A 627 -0.70 26.56 -10.60
C ASN A 627 0.32 27.10 -11.62
N LYS A 628 0.43 28.44 -11.72
CA LYS A 628 1.40 29.10 -12.59
C LYS A 628 2.80 29.24 -11.98
N HIS A 629 2.96 28.89 -10.71
CA HIS A 629 4.22 28.97 -9.99
C HIS A 629 4.88 27.60 -9.90
N TYR A 630 6.03 27.48 -9.22
CA TYR A 630 6.70 26.19 -8.97
C TYR A 630 6.22 25.51 -7.69
N TYR A 631 5.52 26.23 -6.83
CA TYR A 631 4.93 25.73 -5.59
C TYR A 631 3.60 26.44 -5.35
N LYS A 632 2.60 25.68 -4.88
CA LYS A 632 1.30 26.20 -4.46
C LYS A 632 0.78 25.39 -3.29
N ASP A 633 0.18 26.07 -2.32
CA ASP A 633 -0.45 25.45 -1.16
C ASP A 633 -1.91 25.88 -0.98
N SER A 634 -2.67 25.10 -0.21
CA SER A 634 -4.04 25.45 0.14
C SER A 634 -4.12 26.55 1.20
N THR A 635 -5.21 27.32 1.13
CA THR A 635 -5.59 28.24 2.21
C THR A 635 -5.99 27.49 3.47
N GLU A 636 -6.66 26.34 3.32
CA GLU A 636 -7.03 25.43 4.38
C GLU A 636 -5.76 24.85 5.00
N LYS A 637 -5.66 24.99 6.32
CA LYS A 637 -4.55 24.46 7.10
C LYS A 637 -4.99 23.23 7.89
N ARG A 638 -4.02 22.37 8.18
CA ARG A 638 -4.14 21.26 9.12
C ARG A 638 -4.14 21.80 10.54
N LYS A 639 -4.48 20.95 11.53
CA LYS A 639 -4.42 21.30 12.96
C LYS A 639 -3.04 21.79 13.40
N ASP A 640 -1.97 21.30 12.77
CA ASP A 640 -0.58 21.67 13.08
C ASP A 640 -0.12 22.99 12.44
N GLY A 641 -1.00 23.67 11.69
CA GLY A 641 -0.73 24.91 10.96
C GLY A 641 -0.10 24.73 9.58
N GLY A 642 0.25 23.50 9.20
CA GLY A 642 0.76 23.19 7.87
C GLY A 642 -0.33 23.24 6.80
N PRO A 643 0.03 23.37 5.51
CA PRO A 643 -0.93 23.31 4.42
C PRO A 643 -1.58 21.93 4.31
N ARG A 644 -2.85 21.91 3.89
CA ARG A 644 -3.61 20.68 3.67
C ARG A 644 -3.34 20.09 2.28
N PHE A 645 -3.17 20.93 1.28
CA PHE A 645 -2.80 20.55 -0.09
C PHE A 645 -1.53 21.30 -0.50
N GLU A 646 -0.61 20.60 -1.14
CA GLU A 646 0.61 21.17 -1.70
C GLU A 646 0.91 20.58 -3.07
N GLU A 647 1.25 21.43 -4.03
CA GLU A 647 1.66 21.03 -5.37
C GLU A 647 3.00 21.67 -5.72
N PHE A 648 3.91 20.85 -6.23
CA PHE A 648 5.26 21.23 -6.61
C PHE A 648 5.48 20.91 -8.08
N TYR A 649 6.08 21.83 -8.84
CA TYR A 649 6.77 21.48 -10.09
C TYR A 649 8.24 21.28 -9.77
N VAL A 650 8.72 20.06 -9.96
CA VAL A 650 10.10 19.68 -9.71
C VAL A 650 10.82 19.37 -11.04
N PRO A 651 12.13 19.63 -11.15
CA PRO A 651 12.91 19.29 -12.35
C PRO A 651 12.72 17.85 -12.82
N GLY A 652 12.89 17.61 -14.12
CA GLY A 652 12.89 16.27 -14.72
C GLY A 652 11.60 15.87 -15.42
N ALA A 653 11.69 14.78 -16.16
CA ALA A 653 10.60 14.12 -16.87
C ALA A 653 9.68 13.32 -15.91
N HIS A 654 8.60 12.77 -16.45
CA HIS A 654 7.61 12.02 -15.67
C HIS A 654 8.21 10.95 -14.73
N ALA A 655 9.13 10.12 -15.25
CA ALA A 655 9.76 9.05 -14.47
C ALA A 655 10.98 9.53 -13.66
N ASP A 656 11.55 10.70 -13.93
CA ASP A 656 12.51 11.33 -12.99
C ASP A 656 11.81 11.69 -11.67
N VAL A 657 10.52 12.03 -11.74
CA VAL A 657 9.71 12.44 -10.59
C VAL A 657 9.09 11.25 -9.89
N GLY A 658 8.41 10.37 -10.63
CA GLY A 658 7.72 9.21 -10.05
C GLY A 658 8.55 7.94 -9.95
N GLY A 659 9.78 7.94 -10.49
CA GLY A 659 10.67 6.79 -10.53
C GLY A 659 10.41 5.86 -11.72
N GLY A 660 11.44 5.14 -12.14
CA GLY A 660 11.31 4.07 -13.14
C GLY A 660 12.41 4.03 -14.19
N TYR A 661 13.35 4.98 -14.19
CA TYR A 661 14.52 4.93 -15.05
C TYR A 661 15.60 4.01 -14.47
N ASN A 662 16.45 3.51 -15.36
CA ASN A 662 17.74 2.92 -15.00
C ASN A 662 18.85 3.92 -15.28
N GLU A 663 20.04 3.68 -14.73
CA GLU A 663 21.22 4.37 -15.21
C GLU A 663 21.63 3.82 -16.58
N GLU A 664 21.55 4.65 -17.62
CA GLU A 664 21.81 4.21 -18.99
C GLU A 664 22.32 5.32 -19.92
N ASN A 665 22.77 4.91 -21.11
CA ASN A 665 23.10 5.86 -22.17
C ASN A 665 21.81 6.28 -22.86
N GLU A 666 21.48 7.56 -22.77
CA GLU A 666 20.26 8.12 -23.33
C GLU A 666 20.47 8.45 -24.81
N LEU A 667 19.64 7.87 -25.67
CA LEU A 667 19.62 8.11 -27.12
C LEU A 667 18.21 8.48 -27.55
N VAL A 668 18.00 9.75 -27.84
CA VAL A 668 16.68 10.32 -28.16
C VAL A 668 16.58 10.62 -29.64
N TYR A 669 15.60 10.04 -30.31
CA TYR A 669 15.29 10.40 -31.70
C TYR A 669 14.48 11.71 -31.72
N LEU A 670 15.02 12.75 -32.36
CA LEU A 670 14.46 14.11 -32.34
C LEU A 670 13.60 14.44 -33.56
N GLY A 671 13.81 13.78 -34.70
CA GLY A 671 13.01 14.05 -35.89
C GLY A 671 13.54 13.47 -37.19
N ASP A 672 12.64 13.41 -38.18
CA ASP A 672 12.94 13.17 -39.59
C ASP A 672 12.76 14.47 -40.37
N PHE A 673 13.77 14.88 -41.12
CA PHE A 673 13.79 16.12 -41.89
C PHE A 673 14.10 15.83 -43.36
N ILE A 674 13.19 16.23 -44.26
CA ILE A 674 13.43 16.17 -45.69
C ILE A 674 14.40 17.30 -46.07
N ILE A 675 15.49 16.97 -46.75
CA ILE A 675 16.56 17.90 -47.12
C ILE A 675 16.92 17.78 -48.61
N GLU A 676 17.47 18.85 -49.17
CA GLU A 676 17.78 18.93 -50.61
C GLU A 676 19.06 18.22 -51.01
N ASN A 677 20.08 18.24 -50.12
CA ASN A 677 21.41 17.71 -50.38
C ASN A 677 21.80 16.69 -49.30
N LYS A 678 22.79 15.83 -49.56
CA LYS A 678 23.32 14.88 -48.56
C LYS A 678 24.22 15.57 -47.51
N LYS A 679 23.78 16.72 -46.98
CA LYS A 679 24.43 17.53 -45.94
C LYS A 679 23.35 18.24 -45.11
N ILE A 680 23.59 18.42 -43.82
CA ILE A 680 22.69 19.18 -42.95
C ILE A 680 22.50 20.62 -43.47
N PRO A 681 21.25 21.10 -43.62
CA PRO A 681 20.97 22.48 -44.01
C PRO A 681 21.34 23.49 -42.91
N GLU A 682 21.83 24.67 -43.30
CA GLU A 682 22.25 25.74 -42.37
C GLU A 682 21.09 26.22 -41.46
N TYR A 683 19.86 26.26 -41.97
CA TYR A 683 18.70 26.65 -41.16
C TYR A 683 18.42 25.64 -40.03
N LEU A 684 18.63 24.35 -40.30
CA LEU A 684 18.37 23.27 -39.34
C LEU A 684 19.46 23.26 -38.27
N GLU A 685 20.72 23.44 -38.67
CA GLU A 685 21.85 23.63 -37.76
C GLU A 685 21.60 24.80 -36.79
N LYS A 686 21.22 25.97 -37.31
CA LYS A 686 20.88 27.15 -36.48
C LYS A 686 19.68 26.90 -35.56
N ASN A 687 18.68 26.13 -36.00
CA ASN A 687 17.52 25.81 -35.18
C ASN A 687 17.89 24.88 -34.02
N ILE A 688 18.69 23.84 -34.28
CA ILE A 688 19.21 22.93 -33.25
C ILE A 688 20.03 23.72 -32.23
N GLU A 689 20.90 24.62 -32.68
CA GLU A 689 21.71 25.48 -31.81
C GLU A 689 20.84 26.37 -30.92
N LYS A 690 19.86 27.08 -31.49
CA LYS A 690 18.92 27.92 -30.74
C LYS A 690 18.11 27.12 -29.72
N TRP A 691 17.65 25.94 -30.13
CA TRP A 691 16.87 25.06 -29.27
C TRP A 691 17.72 24.57 -28.09
N ASN A 692 18.93 24.07 -28.32
CA ASN A 692 19.78 23.62 -27.22
C ASN A 692 20.26 24.80 -26.34
N ASN A 693 20.56 25.97 -26.89
CA ASN A 693 20.91 27.15 -26.09
C ASN A 693 19.76 27.60 -25.17
N LYS A 694 18.50 27.39 -25.60
CA LYS A 694 17.32 27.69 -24.79
C LYS A 694 17.11 26.67 -23.67
N TYR A 695 17.22 25.37 -23.99
CA TYR A 695 16.85 24.30 -23.06
C TYR A 695 18.02 23.68 -22.29
N ASN A 696 19.25 23.84 -22.76
CA ASN A 696 20.47 23.28 -22.18
C ASN A 696 20.42 21.76 -22.00
N TRP A 697 20.11 21.02 -23.07
CA TRP A 697 20.10 19.54 -23.03
C TRP A 697 21.49 18.92 -23.22
N LEU A 698 22.35 19.58 -23.99
CA LEU A 698 23.74 19.19 -24.22
C LEU A 698 24.68 20.33 -23.86
N LYS A 699 25.90 20.00 -23.41
CA LYS A 699 26.92 21.01 -23.08
C LYS A 699 27.44 21.77 -24.30
N ASN A 700 27.39 21.16 -25.49
CA ASN A 700 27.81 21.74 -26.75
C ASN A 700 26.78 21.43 -27.85
N ASN A 701 26.93 22.11 -28.99
CA ASN A 701 26.06 21.95 -30.16
C ASN A 701 26.73 21.10 -31.26
N GLU A 702 27.62 20.17 -30.88
CA GLU A 702 28.33 19.36 -31.86
C GLU A 702 27.38 18.46 -32.66
N LEU A 703 27.52 18.49 -33.99
CA LEU A 703 26.75 17.70 -34.94
C LEU A 703 27.67 16.64 -35.57
N ILE A 704 27.31 15.37 -35.41
CA ILE A 704 28.14 14.22 -35.77
C ILE A 704 27.38 13.34 -36.76
N GLN A 705 27.90 13.25 -37.99
CA GLN A 705 27.33 12.39 -39.01
C GLN A 705 27.78 10.93 -38.84
N LYS A 706 26.83 10.00 -38.92
CA LYS A 706 27.06 8.55 -39.02
C LYS A 706 26.55 8.02 -40.36
N ASP A 707 27.07 6.87 -40.77
CA ASP A 707 26.73 6.28 -42.07
C ASP A 707 25.33 5.65 -42.09
N SER A 708 24.88 5.12 -40.94
CA SER A 708 23.62 4.38 -40.85
C SER A 708 22.97 4.43 -39.47
N LYS A 709 21.69 4.04 -39.40
CA LYS A 709 21.00 3.80 -38.12
C LYS A 709 21.75 2.82 -37.22
N LYS A 710 22.33 1.76 -37.80
CA LYS A 710 23.08 0.74 -37.05
C LYS A 710 24.28 1.34 -36.33
N ASP A 711 24.91 2.37 -36.90
CA ASP A 711 26.05 3.06 -36.25
C ASP A 711 25.60 3.98 -35.13
N ILE A 712 24.40 4.55 -35.22
CA ILE A 712 23.76 5.29 -34.11
C ILE A 712 23.35 4.32 -32.99
N ASP A 713 22.75 3.17 -33.32
CA ASP A 713 22.32 2.19 -32.30
C ASP A 713 23.49 1.64 -31.47
N LYS A 714 24.70 1.57 -32.04
CA LYS A 714 25.94 1.20 -31.33
C LYS A 714 26.27 2.14 -30.16
N LEU A 715 25.79 3.39 -30.16
CA LEU A 715 26.02 4.36 -29.08
C LEU A 715 25.38 3.92 -27.75
N LYS A 716 24.35 3.07 -27.80
CA LYS A 716 23.76 2.46 -26.60
C LYS A 716 24.75 1.52 -25.91
N GLU A 717 25.57 0.79 -26.68
CA GLU A 717 26.49 -0.24 -26.20
C GLU A 717 27.92 0.27 -25.96
N LYS A 718 28.40 1.16 -26.84
CA LYS A 718 29.76 1.71 -26.81
C LYS A 718 29.65 3.23 -26.66
N PRO A 719 29.89 3.76 -25.44
CA PRO A 719 29.73 5.18 -25.21
C PRO A 719 30.67 6.01 -26.06
N GLU A 720 30.13 7.04 -26.72
CA GLU A 720 30.90 8.10 -27.38
C GLU A 720 30.74 9.43 -26.61
N LYS A 721 31.22 10.54 -27.19
CA LYS A 721 31.00 11.88 -26.63
C LYS A 721 29.53 12.29 -26.73
N GLU A 722 29.06 13.07 -25.76
CA GLU A 722 27.75 13.72 -25.85
C GLU A 722 27.65 14.59 -27.12
N GLY A 723 26.47 14.68 -27.73
CA GLY A 723 26.30 15.43 -28.97
C GLY A 723 25.01 15.14 -29.72
N PHE A 724 24.78 15.88 -30.79
CA PHE A 724 23.75 15.59 -31.77
C PHE A 724 24.31 14.66 -32.85
N TYR A 725 23.65 13.53 -33.08
CA TYR A 725 24.06 12.54 -34.07
C TYR A 725 23.01 12.46 -35.18
N TYR A 726 23.45 12.31 -36.43
CA TYR A 726 22.50 12.14 -37.54
C TYR A 726 23.04 11.21 -38.62
N TYR A 727 22.13 10.60 -39.38
CA TYR A 727 22.46 9.94 -40.65
C TYR A 727 21.47 10.38 -41.72
N ILE A 728 21.89 10.27 -42.99
CA ILE A 728 21.07 10.66 -44.14
C ILE A 728 20.72 9.42 -44.96
N LYS A 729 19.43 9.14 -45.10
CA LYS A 729 18.91 8.03 -45.89
C LYS A 729 18.27 8.56 -47.16
N ASN A 730 18.48 7.87 -48.28
CA ASN A 730 17.73 8.15 -49.50
C ASN A 730 16.42 7.34 -49.49
N VAL A 731 15.29 8.01 -49.63
CA VAL A 731 13.94 7.42 -49.56
C VAL A 731 13.20 7.73 -50.86
N TYR A 732 12.59 6.70 -51.45
CA TYR A 732 11.78 6.84 -52.66
C TYR A 732 10.34 7.20 -52.27
N ASN A 733 9.82 8.31 -52.80
CA ASN A 733 8.45 8.76 -52.51
C ASN A 733 7.45 8.09 -53.45
N LEU A 734 6.50 7.31 -52.91
CA LEU A 734 5.48 6.55 -53.67
C LEU A 734 4.17 7.33 -53.92
N ASN A 735 4.18 8.64 -53.77
CA ASN A 735 2.97 9.45 -53.94
C ASN A 735 2.76 9.89 -55.39
N GLN A 736 2.37 8.96 -56.27
CA GLN A 736 1.48 9.22 -57.41
C GLN A 736 1.05 7.88 -58.06
N ARG A 737 -0.24 7.77 -58.42
CA ARG A 737 -0.88 6.58 -59.01
C ARG A 737 -0.39 6.25 -60.45
N GLU A 738 0.75 6.76 -60.91
CA GLU A 738 1.16 6.68 -62.32
C GLU A 738 2.62 6.24 -62.62
N ASP A 739 3.44 5.84 -61.65
CA ASP A 739 4.85 5.49 -61.95
C ASP A 739 5.12 3.98 -62.02
N ILE A 740 5.03 3.41 -63.23
CA ILE A 740 5.45 2.01 -63.53
C ILE A 740 6.94 1.96 -63.94
N TRP A 741 7.58 3.10 -64.24
CA TRP A 741 8.99 3.17 -64.66
C TRP A 741 9.69 4.31 -63.89
N GLY A 742 10.45 3.95 -62.86
CA GLY A 742 11.00 4.87 -61.85
C GLY A 742 11.78 6.06 -62.41
N ASN A 743 11.27 7.26 -62.13
CA ASN A 743 11.91 8.53 -62.43
C ASN A 743 12.90 8.89 -61.29
N SER A 744 14.11 9.33 -61.64
CA SER A 744 15.18 9.75 -60.70
C SER A 744 14.79 10.94 -59.82
N SER A 745 13.71 11.65 -60.17
CA SER A 745 13.22 12.86 -59.51
C SER A 745 12.45 12.60 -58.21
N ASN A 746 12.13 11.33 -57.90
CA ASN A 746 11.30 10.94 -56.75
C ASN A 746 12.11 10.53 -55.49
N TRP A 747 13.44 10.63 -55.56
CA TRP A 747 14.34 10.33 -54.45
C TRP A 747 14.51 11.55 -53.55
N GLN A 748 14.22 11.39 -52.26
CA GLN A 748 14.35 12.43 -51.25
C GLN A 748 15.39 12.03 -50.20
N TYR A 749 16.21 12.98 -49.78
CA TYR A 749 17.12 12.77 -48.66
C TYR A 749 16.38 13.04 -47.34
N HIS A 750 16.37 12.04 -46.47
CA HIS A 750 15.82 12.11 -45.12
C HIS A 750 16.97 12.16 -44.12
N LEU A 751 17.03 13.24 -43.34
CA LEU A 751 17.95 13.40 -42.21
C LEU A 751 17.26 12.96 -40.93
N HIS A 752 17.79 11.90 -40.33
CA HIS A 752 17.33 11.39 -39.04
C HIS A 752 18.22 11.93 -37.93
N LEU A 753 17.67 12.79 -37.07
CA LEU A 753 18.42 13.48 -36.00
C LEU A 753 18.20 12.81 -34.64
N TYR A 754 19.28 12.65 -33.88
CA TYR A 754 19.30 12.08 -32.54
C TYR A 754 20.08 12.99 -31.58
N MET A 755 19.69 12.97 -30.31
CA MET A 755 20.47 13.51 -29.20
C MET A 755 21.02 12.35 -28.38
N TYR A 756 22.31 12.40 -28.06
CA TYR A 756 22.99 11.35 -27.28
C TYR A 756 23.63 11.92 -26.02
N ARG A 757 23.33 11.27 -24.89
CA ARG A 757 23.86 11.62 -23.57
C ARG A 757 24.34 10.35 -22.85
N PRO A 758 25.65 10.21 -22.57
CA PRO A 758 26.16 9.00 -21.93
C PRO A 758 25.87 8.99 -20.43
N LYS A 759 25.51 7.81 -19.89
CA LYS A 759 25.40 7.52 -18.45
C LYS A 759 24.56 8.52 -17.64
N VAL A 760 23.32 8.76 -18.05
CA VAL A 760 22.38 9.54 -17.24
C VAL A 760 21.95 8.69 -16.04
N SER A 761 22.10 9.20 -14.83
CA SER A 761 21.83 8.46 -13.59
C SER A 761 20.40 8.67 -13.11
N ASN A 762 19.73 7.63 -12.63
CA ASN A 762 18.38 7.70 -12.09
C ASN A 762 18.31 8.16 -10.61
N LYS A 763 19.44 8.51 -9.99
CA LYS A 763 19.49 8.84 -8.55
C LYS A 763 18.68 10.07 -8.13
N TYR A 764 18.34 10.96 -9.07
CA TYR A 764 17.48 12.11 -8.77
C TYR A 764 16.06 11.69 -8.33
N GLU A 765 15.57 10.54 -8.76
CA GLU A 765 14.29 9.97 -8.29
C GLU A 765 14.26 9.82 -6.75
N HIS A 766 15.40 9.60 -6.11
CA HIS A 766 15.49 9.54 -4.65
C HIS A 766 15.28 10.90 -3.99
N VAL A 767 15.64 12.00 -4.66
CA VAL A 767 15.40 13.36 -4.16
C VAL A 767 13.90 13.66 -4.10
N THR A 768 13.17 13.36 -5.18
CA THR A 768 11.72 13.55 -5.23
C THR A 768 11.01 12.63 -4.24
N MET A 769 11.45 11.37 -4.12
CA MET A 769 10.95 10.45 -3.10
C MET A 769 11.22 10.96 -1.68
N LYS A 770 12.39 11.56 -1.43
CA LYS A 770 12.74 12.09 -0.12
C LYS A 770 11.87 13.28 0.26
N LEU A 771 11.54 14.14 -0.70
CA LEU A 771 10.61 15.25 -0.50
C LEU A 771 9.22 14.71 -0.09
N MET A 772 8.69 13.72 -0.82
CA MET A 772 7.43 13.06 -0.47
C MET A 772 7.47 12.38 0.90
N TYR A 773 8.53 11.61 1.18
CA TYR A 773 8.74 10.93 2.46
C TYR A 773 8.72 11.93 3.62
N ASP A 774 9.47 13.03 3.51
CA ASP A 774 9.56 14.01 4.60
C ASP A 774 8.23 14.72 4.85
N LYS A 775 7.42 14.94 3.80
CA LYS A 775 6.05 15.45 3.94
C LYS A 775 5.13 14.45 4.62
N ALA A 776 5.19 13.18 4.22
CA ALA A 776 4.40 12.08 4.80
C ALA A 776 4.68 11.89 6.30
N ILE A 777 5.93 12.09 6.72
CA ILE A 777 6.32 12.01 8.13
C ILE A 777 6.37 13.38 8.85
N TYR A 778 5.87 14.44 8.20
CA TYR A 778 5.80 15.80 8.73
C TYR A 778 7.13 16.44 9.15
N LYS A 779 8.28 16.00 8.63
CA LYS A 779 9.62 16.46 9.07
C LYS A 779 9.86 17.97 8.89
N ASP A 780 8.99 18.67 8.16
CA ASP A 780 9.05 20.09 7.87
C ASP A 780 8.08 20.95 8.71
N SER A 781 7.25 20.35 9.56
CA SER A 781 6.25 21.08 10.36
C SER A 781 6.87 21.89 11.50
N LYS A 782 6.54 23.20 11.57
CA LYS A 782 7.10 24.18 12.54
C LYS A 782 6.66 23.93 13.99
N THR A 783 5.58 23.19 14.22
CA THR A 783 4.97 22.96 15.54
C THR A 783 5.50 21.72 16.27
N GLN A 784 6.45 21.00 15.69
CA GLN A 784 6.95 19.71 16.20
C GLN A 784 7.86 19.78 17.44
N SER A 785 8.05 20.94 18.06
CA SER A 785 8.78 21.03 19.32
C SER A 785 8.05 20.38 20.50
N ASN A 786 6.75 20.03 20.37
CA ASN A 786 5.99 19.35 21.44
C ASN A 786 5.18 18.15 20.91
N LYS A 787 5.58 16.95 21.37
CA LYS A 787 4.86 15.65 21.33
C LYS A 787 4.38 15.16 19.95
N LYS A 788 5.19 14.26 19.38
CA LYS A 788 4.84 13.30 18.32
C LYS A 788 3.50 12.60 18.64
N ASP A 789 2.39 12.98 17.99
CA ASP A 789 1.27 12.05 17.89
C ASP A 789 1.66 11.03 16.80
N GLU A 790 2.23 9.90 17.23
CA GLU A 790 2.74 8.83 16.35
C GLU A 790 1.69 8.30 15.36
N PHE A 791 0.41 8.63 15.58
CA PHE A 791 -0.72 8.20 14.77
C PHE A 791 -1.11 9.20 13.66
N GLU A 792 -0.57 10.42 13.67
CA GLU A 792 -0.75 11.39 12.58
C GLU A 792 0.37 11.30 11.54
N VAL A 793 1.40 10.50 11.81
CA VAL A 793 2.56 10.28 10.95
C VAL A 793 2.35 9.01 10.13
N VAL A 794 2.61 9.06 8.82
CA VAL A 794 2.63 7.85 7.98
C VAL A 794 3.74 6.90 8.50
N PRO A 795 3.46 5.60 8.71
CA PRO A 795 4.41 4.65 9.29
C PRO A 795 5.45 4.19 8.26
N LEU A 796 6.24 5.13 7.75
CA LEU A 796 7.38 4.84 6.89
C LEU A 796 8.62 4.55 7.74
N GLY A 797 9.31 3.46 7.40
CA GLY A 797 10.58 3.06 7.99
C GLY A 797 11.74 4.01 7.63
N SER A 798 12.97 3.54 7.87
CA SER A 798 14.17 4.35 7.63
C SER A 798 14.47 4.54 6.14
N PHE A 799 14.75 5.78 5.75
CA PHE A 799 15.11 6.14 4.36
C PHE A 799 16.55 5.73 3.97
N ASN A 800 17.33 5.09 4.86
CA ASN A 800 18.76 4.84 4.66
C ASN A 800 19.12 4.12 3.33
N LYS A 801 18.25 3.23 2.84
CA LYS A 801 18.45 2.47 1.59
C LYS A 801 18.52 3.38 0.34
N TYR A 802 17.90 4.56 0.40
CA TYR A 802 17.72 5.45 -0.75
C TYR A 802 18.44 6.80 -0.54
N THR A 803 19.41 6.84 0.37
CA THR A 803 20.16 8.07 0.67
C THR A 803 21.01 8.54 -0.51
N PHE A 804 21.16 9.85 -0.62
CA PHE A 804 22.01 10.55 -1.59
C PHE A 804 22.84 11.63 -0.89
N ALA A 805 23.04 11.50 0.43
CA ALA A 805 23.73 12.51 1.24
C ALA A 805 25.19 12.74 0.84
N GLU A 806 25.82 11.76 0.18
CA GLU A 806 27.19 11.85 -0.34
C GLU A 806 27.26 12.60 -1.68
N ASP A 807 26.11 12.81 -2.34
CA ASP A 807 26.02 13.54 -3.60
C ASP A 807 25.67 15.01 -3.34
N GLU A 808 26.64 15.89 -3.56
CA GLU A 808 26.49 17.33 -3.29
C GLU A 808 25.38 17.97 -4.13
N ILE A 809 25.24 17.57 -5.41
CA ILE A 809 24.26 18.14 -6.34
C ILE A 809 22.86 17.72 -5.92
N LEU A 810 22.64 16.43 -5.67
CA LEU A 810 21.34 15.93 -5.21
C LEU A 810 20.97 16.49 -3.83
N THR A 811 21.95 16.63 -2.93
CA THR A 811 21.74 17.24 -1.61
C THR A 811 21.36 18.72 -1.68
N LYS A 812 22.03 19.51 -2.53
CA LYS A 812 21.68 20.92 -2.79
C LYS A 812 20.28 21.02 -3.41
N THR A 813 20.01 20.18 -4.40
CA THR A 813 18.70 20.10 -5.09
C THR A 813 17.58 19.83 -4.08
N TYR A 814 17.71 18.81 -3.22
CA TYR A 814 16.74 18.51 -2.17
C TYR A 814 16.52 19.70 -1.22
N LYS A 815 17.61 20.37 -0.78
CA LYS A 815 17.51 21.53 0.12
C LYS A 815 16.77 22.71 -0.53
N ALA A 816 17.02 22.95 -1.80
CA ALA A 816 16.34 24.00 -2.57
C ALA A 816 14.84 23.69 -2.71
N LEU A 817 14.50 22.47 -3.17
CA LEU A 817 13.10 22.04 -3.33
C LEU A 817 12.33 22.10 -1.99
N LYS A 818 12.97 21.70 -0.89
CA LYS A 818 12.36 21.79 0.46
C LYS A 818 12.04 23.22 0.89
N LYS A 819 12.81 24.20 0.41
CA LYS A 819 12.57 25.64 0.65
C LYS A 819 11.66 26.28 -0.42
N HIS A 820 11.17 25.48 -1.36
CA HIS A 820 10.35 25.91 -2.48
C HIS A 820 11.11 26.85 -3.44
N GLU A 821 12.45 26.70 -3.49
CA GLU A 821 13.34 27.46 -4.38
C GLU A 821 13.25 26.95 -5.83
N VAL A 822 13.38 27.87 -6.79
CA VAL A 822 13.33 27.56 -8.24
C VAL A 822 14.73 27.48 -8.79
N LEU A 823 15.30 26.27 -8.80
CA LEU A 823 16.68 26.00 -9.21
C LEU A 823 17.05 26.64 -10.56
N LYS A 824 16.17 26.55 -11.58
CA LYS A 824 16.41 27.14 -12.92
C LYS A 824 16.77 28.64 -12.89
N THR A 825 16.31 29.37 -11.88
CA THR A 825 16.48 30.83 -11.78
C THR A 825 17.35 31.25 -10.60
N GLN A 826 17.33 30.50 -9.50
CA GLN A 826 17.99 30.86 -8.25
C GLN A 826 19.35 30.15 -8.07
N ASP A 827 19.55 28.98 -8.70
CA ASP A 827 20.81 28.24 -8.68
C ASP A 827 20.99 27.48 -10.02
N ASN A 828 21.20 28.26 -11.08
CA ASN A 828 21.29 27.73 -12.44
C ASN A 828 22.51 26.80 -12.63
N GLU A 829 23.58 26.97 -11.85
CA GLU A 829 24.74 26.08 -11.90
C GLU A 829 24.37 24.67 -11.39
N THR A 830 23.71 24.57 -10.23
CA THR A 830 23.21 23.30 -9.71
C THR A 830 22.16 22.70 -10.66
N TYR A 831 21.22 23.51 -11.19
CA TYR A 831 20.24 23.03 -12.16
C TYR A 831 20.90 22.44 -13.42
N LYS A 832 21.93 23.11 -13.97
CA LYS A 832 22.65 22.59 -15.14
C LYS A 832 23.36 21.27 -14.84
N LYS A 833 24.06 21.16 -13.72
CA LYS A 833 24.70 19.89 -13.31
C LYS A 833 23.70 18.78 -13.02
N LEU A 834 22.54 19.13 -12.46
CA LEU A 834 21.43 18.21 -12.24
C LEU A 834 20.94 17.68 -13.60
N LYS A 835 20.68 18.59 -14.54
CA LYS A 835 20.22 18.27 -15.88
C LYS A 835 21.21 17.38 -16.62
N ASP A 836 22.49 17.76 -16.64
CA ASP A 836 23.55 17.04 -17.34
C ASP A 836 23.67 15.57 -16.90
N ASN A 837 23.57 15.31 -15.60
CA ASN A 837 23.93 14.00 -15.03
C ASN A 837 22.74 13.14 -14.57
N TYR A 838 21.56 13.72 -14.32
CA TYR A 838 20.47 13.00 -13.65
C TYR A 838 19.08 13.15 -14.28
N LEU A 839 18.83 14.19 -15.08
CA LEU A 839 17.49 14.39 -15.68
C LEU A 839 17.44 13.75 -17.05
N HIS A 840 16.39 12.97 -17.30
CA HIS A 840 16.14 12.31 -18.57
C HIS A 840 15.27 13.19 -19.47
N HIS A 841 15.42 12.99 -20.77
CA HIS A 841 14.61 13.62 -21.79
C HIS A 841 13.36 12.79 -22.06
N SER A 842 12.18 13.41 -22.00
CA SER A 842 10.94 12.64 -21.94
C SER A 842 10.42 12.15 -23.30
N SER A 843 10.66 12.88 -24.39
CA SER A 843 10.00 12.63 -25.69
C SER A 843 10.92 12.05 -26.75
N GLN A 844 10.39 11.19 -27.62
CA GLN A 844 11.05 10.61 -28.77
C GLN A 844 10.14 10.68 -30.01
N PHE A 845 10.63 11.27 -31.10
CA PHE A 845 9.89 11.35 -32.37
C PHE A 845 9.63 9.95 -32.95
N GLY A 846 8.53 9.77 -33.69
CA GLY A 846 8.19 8.47 -34.31
C GLY A 846 7.78 7.35 -33.35
N ASN A 847 7.83 7.56 -32.03
CA ASN A 847 7.26 6.65 -31.03
C ASN A 847 5.83 7.10 -30.70
N PHE A 848 4.84 6.22 -30.81
CA PHE A 848 3.45 6.58 -30.57
C PHE A 848 3.19 7.04 -29.13
N VAL A 849 3.75 6.33 -28.14
CA VAL A 849 3.59 6.62 -26.71
C VAL A 849 4.41 7.85 -26.31
N ASN A 850 5.66 7.91 -26.78
CA ASN A 850 6.62 8.96 -26.42
C ASN A 850 6.63 10.16 -27.40
N LYS A 851 5.62 10.27 -28.26
CA LYS A 851 5.55 11.34 -29.26
C LYS A 851 5.62 12.71 -28.59
N PRO A 852 6.44 13.64 -29.09
CA PRO A 852 6.47 15.00 -28.57
C PRO A 852 5.13 15.71 -28.79
N SER A 853 4.76 16.57 -27.85
CA SER A 853 3.70 17.56 -27.99
C SER A 853 4.05 18.52 -29.14
N ASN A 854 3.05 19.03 -29.84
CA ASN A 854 3.20 20.14 -30.78
C ASN A 854 2.56 21.43 -30.25
N GLU A 855 2.04 21.42 -29.02
CA GLU A 855 1.30 22.54 -28.45
C GLU A 855 2.17 23.77 -28.22
N LYS A 856 1.72 24.91 -28.74
CA LYS A 856 2.40 26.22 -28.66
C LYS A 856 3.89 26.17 -29.03
N LYS A 857 4.23 25.32 -30.00
CA LYS A 857 5.57 25.17 -30.57
C LYS A 857 5.92 26.34 -31.49
N THR A 858 7.12 26.89 -31.34
CA THR A 858 7.71 27.92 -32.21
C THR A 858 8.51 27.30 -33.36
N SER A 859 8.87 28.10 -34.37
CA SER A 859 9.47 27.60 -35.61
C SER A 859 10.86 26.95 -35.47
N PHE A 860 11.61 27.29 -34.42
CA PHE A 860 12.94 26.71 -34.15
C PHE A 860 12.88 25.57 -33.13
N GLU A 861 11.77 25.42 -32.41
CA GLU A 861 11.63 24.37 -31.41
C GLU A 861 11.52 23.01 -32.10
N LEU A 862 12.13 21.98 -31.50
CA LEU A 862 11.99 20.60 -31.97
C LEU A 862 10.67 19.97 -31.52
N TYR A 863 10.11 20.43 -30.40
CA TYR A 863 8.82 19.99 -29.85
C TYR A 863 8.13 21.12 -29.08
N GLY A 864 6.83 20.94 -28.85
CA GLY A 864 5.95 21.86 -28.13
C GLY A 864 6.08 21.77 -26.61
N LYS A 865 5.14 22.41 -25.94
CA LYS A 865 5.15 22.64 -24.49
C LYS A 865 4.40 21.54 -23.73
N ARG A 866 4.70 21.44 -22.43
CA ARG A 866 3.98 20.58 -21.49
C ARG A 866 2.56 21.10 -21.30
N VAL A 867 1.55 20.25 -21.45
CA VAL A 867 0.13 20.59 -21.23
C VAL A 867 -0.30 20.17 -19.83
N ILE A 868 -1.01 21.05 -19.14
CA ILE A 868 -1.49 20.87 -17.77
C ILE A 868 -2.94 21.34 -17.70
N TYR A 869 -3.81 20.53 -17.12
CA TYR A 869 -5.19 20.88 -16.81
C TYR A 869 -5.35 21.15 -15.31
N SER A 870 -6.17 22.13 -14.94
CA SER A 870 -6.72 22.22 -13.59
C SER A 870 -7.77 21.14 -13.36
N THR A 871 -8.21 20.98 -12.10
CA THR A 871 -9.22 19.98 -11.77
C THR A 871 -10.62 20.24 -12.35
N ASP A 872 -10.87 21.46 -12.84
CA ASP A 872 -12.09 21.85 -13.58
C ASP A 872 -11.89 21.89 -15.10
N GLY A 873 -10.75 21.36 -15.60
CA GLY A 873 -10.49 21.20 -17.04
C GLY A 873 -9.88 22.41 -17.75
N LYS A 874 -9.45 23.48 -17.04
CA LYS A 874 -8.78 24.60 -17.71
C LYS A 874 -7.35 24.24 -18.10
N GLU A 875 -7.02 24.45 -19.36
CA GLU A 875 -5.71 24.15 -19.93
C GLU A 875 -4.68 25.29 -19.71
N PHE A 876 -3.43 24.90 -19.44
CA PHE A 876 -2.25 25.74 -19.42
C PHE A 876 -1.05 24.99 -19.98
N THR A 877 -0.17 25.71 -20.67
CA THR A 877 1.09 25.14 -21.16
C THR A 877 2.30 25.78 -20.51
N ARG A 878 3.26 24.94 -20.13
CA ARG A 878 4.47 25.33 -19.41
C ARG A 878 5.71 25.21 -20.31
N SER A 879 6.61 26.20 -20.20
CA SER A 879 7.74 26.41 -21.13
C SER A 879 9.05 25.92 -20.57
#